data_AF-A0AAX7SG88-F1
#
_entry.id   AF-A0AAX7SG88-F1
#
_cell.length_a   1.000
_cell.length_b   1.000
_cell.length_c   1.000
_cell.angle_alpha   90.00
_cell.angle_beta   90.00
_cell.angle_gamma   90.00
#
_symmetry.space_group_name_H-M   'P 1'
#
loop_
_entity.id
_entity.type
_entity.pdbx_description
1 polymer ?
#
loop_
_entity_poly.entity_id
_entity_poly.type
_entity_poly.pdbx_seq_one_letter_code
_entity_poly.pdbx_strand_id
1 'polypeptide(L)'
;LFCCFCFLHLSDYLFIFLHCFPKSLDFSDLLAEVTVPVSMKEVGGYIEKQVAYLSGGRGEDSSVIITLPECSAFSDIPEEALTKVFTYLTLIPRQPGVKFIIILDRRLDTWASIKTALARIAASFPGNLHLVLVLRPTSFFHRTVTDIGFRFSQEDFMLKMPVVMLSSVTDLLRYIDENQLTSEFGGTLDYCHSDWIVLRTAIESFAVTVKDIAQMLQGFGTELAETELPEEAKAIEYLLELHTDKYRKLKDAIRSVSKEGRHLLSSLETTAKEDDSQWDVKLDWETVQRLLAQLRDMESAFDGFFEKHHLKLHQYLQLLRYEQSFQEVRLSSTCLSMFEVTARAQIIILHGHQLSAGHHYAMALIMQRCNELRHYCDTLTAALKSKHTRLLQTHQMLLCLGQTWCDDAAYLLANQLVDKFQSKEGAQAALRDIEKLLEGAPSMLSSGLDIVTAEYEAVITPHFQVIQQMIQNRQACLRKLADKHVRPVQLVAPRPENTPRSKSPLFSPKHGTAQAHRYKPAYFKRRIVIEIENFHVMRELIETERIYVEELLSVLLGYRAEMDNPALSGVLPPILRSKRDILFGNMPEIYNFHIFLQDLEGCLEAPEAVGACFLERKESFQMYESYCQNKLRSEALWRQFSDCGFFLECQKKLEHKLGLDSYLLKPIQRLTKYQLLLKELIKYSTDCEGTSELQGALAAMLDLLKSVNDSMHQIAITGYEGDICELGRVLMQGSFSVWISHKKGPTRMKEMARFKPMQRHLFLYERALLLCKRREEHGDGCDKTPSYSFKHCLKMTAVGITENVKGDVKKFEIWYSGREEVYVVQAPTVEVKMAWLNELRRILTNQQKMLRGLRAT
;
A
#
# COMPACT_ATOMS: atom_id res chain seq x y z
N LEU A 1 4.22 12.81 11.42
CA LEU A 1 3.10 13.61 11.98
C LEU A 1 1.87 13.51 11.07
N PHE A 2 0.96 14.50 11.02
CA PHE A 2 -0.44 14.21 10.64
C PHE A 2 -0.67 13.72 9.20
N CYS A 3 0.07 14.21 8.20
CA CYS A 3 0.00 13.68 6.84
C CYS A 3 0.48 12.21 6.76
N CYS A 4 1.47 11.82 7.58
CA CYS A 4 1.99 10.45 7.64
C CYS A 4 0.96 9.46 8.19
N PHE A 5 0.13 9.89 9.15
CA PHE A 5 -0.94 9.06 9.72
C PHE A 5 -2.04 8.77 8.69
N CYS A 6 -2.29 9.72 7.77
CA CYS A 6 -3.14 9.50 6.61
C CYS A 6 -2.48 8.53 5.61
N PHE A 7 -1.17 8.66 5.41
CA PHE A 7 -0.39 7.83 4.50
C PHE A 7 -0.31 6.35 4.93
N LEU A 8 -0.23 6.03 6.22
CA LEU A 8 -0.26 4.63 6.69
C LEU A 8 -1.56 3.93 6.25
N HIS A 9 -2.72 4.57 6.46
CA HIS A 9 -4.01 4.04 6.01
C HIS A 9 -4.29 4.20 4.51
N LEU A 10 -3.51 4.98 3.75
CA LEU A 10 -3.43 4.79 2.30
C LEU A 10 -2.58 3.54 1.98
N SER A 11 -1.42 3.38 2.60
CA SER A 11 -0.42 2.37 2.25
C SER A 11 -0.90 0.93 2.33
N ASP A 12 -1.71 0.53 3.32
CA ASP A 12 -2.31 -0.82 3.36
C ASP A 12 -3.29 -1.05 2.18
N TYR A 13 -4.11 -0.05 1.85
CA TYR A 13 -5.04 -0.11 0.71
C TYR A 13 -4.33 -0.05 -0.64
N LEU A 14 -3.23 0.68 -0.68
CA LEU A 14 -2.37 0.82 -1.84
C LEU A 14 -1.53 -0.44 -2.07
N PHE A 15 -1.07 -1.09 -1.00
CA PHE A 15 -0.46 -2.41 -1.06
C PHE A 15 -1.47 -3.43 -1.58
N ILE A 16 -2.75 -3.37 -1.17
CA ILE A 16 -3.82 -4.17 -1.78
C ILE A 16 -4.00 -3.80 -3.27
N PHE A 17 -4.00 -2.52 -3.65
CA PHE A 17 -4.20 -2.09 -5.04
C PHE A 17 -2.98 -2.31 -5.97
N LEU A 18 -1.76 -2.43 -5.43
CA LEU A 18 -0.52 -2.66 -6.21
C LEU A 18 0.00 -4.11 -6.11
N HIS A 19 -0.25 -4.84 -5.02
CA HIS A 19 0.16 -6.25 -4.84
C HIS A 19 -0.98 -7.27 -4.87
N CYS A 20 -2.26 -6.90 -4.69
CA CYS A 20 -3.38 -7.83 -4.85
C CYS A 20 -4.11 -7.65 -6.20
N PHE A 21 -4.21 -6.44 -6.76
CA PHE A 21 -4.76 -6.21 -8.10
C PHE A 21 -4.10 -7.08 -9.21
N PRO A 22 -2.76 -7.24 -9.28
CA PRO A 22 -2.10 -8.16 -10.21
C PRO A 22 -2.08 -9.63 -9.75
N LYS A 23 -2.84 -9.99 -8.69
CA LYS A 23 -3.05 -11.38 -8.24
C LYS A 23 -4.51 -11.83 -8.32
N SER A 24 -5.48 -10.92 -8.27
CA SER A 24 -6.89 -11.20 -8.53
C SER A 24 -7.24 -11.15 -10.03
N LEU A 25 -6.48 -10.41 -10.84
CA LEU A 25 -6.42 -10.60 -12.28
C LEU A 25 -4.99 -10.98 -12.66
N ASP A 26 -4.83 -12.18 -13.23
CA ASP A 26 -3.54 -12.81 -13.53
C ASP A 26 -2.91 -12.22 -14.80
N PHE A 27 -2.55 -10.93 -14.74
CA PHE A 27 -2.12 -10.15 -15.90
C PHE A 27 -0.81 -10.61 -16.54
N SER A 28 0.03 -11.35 -15.81
CA SER A 28 1.25 -11.97 -16.37
C SER A 28 0.87 -13.07 -17.36
N ASP A 29 0.08 -14.03 -16.91
CA ASP A 29 -0.31 -15.17 -17.73
C ASP A 29 -1.32 -14.75 -18.82
N LEU A 30 -2.22 -13.80 -18.53
CA LEU A 30 -3.13 -13.26 -19.52
C LEU A 30 -2.39 -12.50 -20.64
N LEU A 31 -1.34 -11.74 -20.32
CA LEU A 31 -0.51 -11.15 -21.37
C LEU A 31 0.26 -12.22 -22.15
N ALA A 32 0.68 -13.33 -21.53
CA ALA A 32 1.29 -14.44 -22.25
C ALA A 32 0.30 -15.18 -23.19
N GLU A 33 -0.99 -15.22 -22.87
CA GLU A 33 -2.04 -15.76 -23.76
C GLU A 33 -2.50 -14.79 -24.86
N VAL A 34 -2.52 -13.49 -24.56
CA VAL A 34 -3.12 -12.46 -25.46
C VAL A 34 -2.06 -11.77 -26.32
N THR A 35 -0.85 -11.51 -25.80
CA THR A 35 0.28 -11.12 -26.65
C THR A 35 0.92 -12.36 -27.25
N VAL A 36 0.31 -12.81 -28.36
CA VAL A 36 0.89 -13.79 -29.28
C VAL A 36 2.34 -13.35 -29.58
N PRO A 37 3.36 -14.22 -29.42
CA PRO A 37 4.78 -13.86 -29.64
C PRO A 37 5.13 -13.47 -31.09
N VAL A 38 4.15 -13.51 -31.99
CA VAL A 38 4.14 -12.90 -33.33
C VAL A 38 2.73 -12.33 -33.51
N SER A 39 2.60 -11.05 -33.83
CA SER A 39 1.30 -10.37 -34.03
C SER A 39 0.88 -10.30 -35.50
N MET A 40 -0.40 -10.09 -35.79
CA MET A 40 -0.89 -9.87 -37.16
C MET A 40 -0.14 -8.72 -37.88
N LYS A 41 0.33 -7.72 -37.12
CA LYS A 41 1.13 -6.60 -37.63
C LYS A 41 2.52 -7.00 -38.17
N GLU A 42 3.07 -8.13 -37.73
CA GLU A 42 4.38 -8.63 -38.17
C GLU A 42 4.29 -9.58 -39.37
N VAL A 43 3.16 -10.29 -39.51
CA VAL A 43 2.94 -11.28 -40.59
C VAL A 43 1.97 -10.81 -41.67
N GLY A 44 1.22 -9.72 -41.45
CA GLY A 44 0.14 -9.23 -42.32
C GLY A 44 0.51 -9.21 -43.81
N GLY A 45 1.61 -8.56 -44.18
CA GLY A 45 2.09 -8.50 -45.58
C GLY A 45 2.59 -9.82 -46.20
N TYR A 46 2.52 -10.94 -45.47
CA TYR A 46 2.64 -12.32 -45.97
C TYR A 46 1.30 -13.06 -45.95
N ILE A 47 0.47 -12.82 -44.93
CA ILE A 47 -0.91 -13.36 -44.85
C ILE A 47 -1.77 -12.78 -46.00
N GLU A 48 -1.75 -11.47 -46.22
CA GLU A 48 -2.39 -10.74 -47.34
C GLU A 48 -1.99 -11.28 -48.73
N LYS A 49 -0.79 -11.88 -48.83
CA LYS A 49 -0.28 -12.52 -50.06
C LYS A 49 -0.57 -14.01 -50.11
N GLN A 50 -1.39 -14.50 -49.20
CA GLN A 50 -1.80 -15.89 -49.02
C GLN A 50 -0.62 -16.87 -48.99
N VAL A 51 0.50 -16.50 -48.34
CA VAL A 51 1.67 -17.39 -48.16
C VAL A 51 1.28 -18.68 -47.45
N ALA A 52 0.44 -18.55 -46.43
CA ALA A 52 -0.30 -19.61 -45.78
C ALA A 52 -1.54 -18.99 -45.11
N TYR A 53 -2.64 -19.73 -44.98
CA TYR A 53 -3.84 -19.28 -44.26
C TYR A 53 -4.53 -20.43 -43.53
N LEU A 54 -5.41 -20.05 -42.58
CA LEU A 54 -6.40 -20.92 -41.96
C LEU A 54 -7.75 -20.64 -42.64
N SER A 55 -8.42 -21.70 -43.12
CA SER A 55 -9.82 -21.61 -43.60
C SER A 55 -10.85 -21.83 -42.48
N GLY A 56 -10.41 -22.30 -41.31
CA GLY A 56 -11.26 -22.87 -40.26
C GLY A 56 -11.48 -24.38 -40.36
N GLY A 57 -11.12 -25.00 -41.49
CA GLY A 57 -11.39 -26.43 -41.75
C GLY A 57 -10.72 -27.43 -40.78
N ARG A 58 -11.29 -28.63 -40.74
CA ARG A 58 -10.85 -29.78 -39.93
C ARG A 58 -10.71 -31.08 -40.71
N GLY A 59 -9.71 -31.88 -40.35
CA GLY A 59 -9.70 -33.32 -40.63
C GLY A 59 -10.36 -34.12 -39.49
N GLU A 60 -10.75 -35.38 -39.77
CA GLU A 60 -11.49 -36.31 -38.88
C GLU A 60 -11.07 -36.23 -37.39
N ASP A 61 -9.76 -36.23 -37.14
CA ASP A 61 -9.09 -36.19 -35.83
C ASP A 61 -9.20 -34.82 -35.12
N SER A 62 -10.15 -33.96 -35.50
CA SER A 62 -10.21 -32.52 -35.15
C SER A 62 -8.91 -31.75 -35.44
N SER A 63 -8.14 -32.21 -36.43
CA SER A 63 -6.85 -31.61 -36.81
C SER A 63 -7.05 -30.33 -37.62
N VAL A 64 -6.31 -29.26 -37.27
CA VAL A 64 -6.41 -27.94 -37.92
C VAL A 64 -5.83 -27.99 -39.33
N ILE A 65 -6.57 -27.51 -40.33
CA ILE A 65 -6.08 -27.38 -41.71
C ILE A 65 -5.41 -26.01 -41.90
N ILE A 66 -4.14 -26.02 -42.30
CA ILE A 66 -3.41 -24.85 -42.81
C ILE A 66 -3.20 -25.05 -44.31
N THR A 67 -3.64 -24.10 -45.12
CA THR A 67 -3.43 -24.14 -46.58
C THR A 67 -2.25 -23.27 -46.97
N LEU A 68 -1.33 -23.87 -47.74
CA LEU A 68 -0.34 -23.17 -48.57
C LEU A 68 -0.84 -23.26 -50.01
N PRO A 69 -1.47 -22.20 -50.55
CA PRO A 69 -1.95 -22.21 -51.92
C PRO A 69 -0.77 -22.10 -52.90
N GLU A 70 -1.08 -22.01 -54.19
CA GLU A 70 -0.07 -21.78 -55.20
C GLU A 70 0.54 -20.37 -55.03
N CYS A 71 1.81 -20.33 -54.63
CA CYS A 71 2.58 -19.11 -54.43
C CYS A 71 3.93 -19.27 -55.12
N SER A 72 4.10 -18.65 -56.29
CA SER A 72 5.29 -18.77 -57.13
C SER A 72 6.55 -18.18 -56.49
N ALA A 73 6.39 -17.17 -55.64
CA ALA A 73 7.48 -16.55 -54.87
C ALA A 73 7.78 -17.26 -53.52
N PHE A 74 7.19 -18.43 -53.25
CA PHE A 74 7.35 -19.13 -51.96
C PHE A 74 8.82 -19.46 -51.64
N SER A 75 9.63 -19.74 -52.67
CA SER A 75 11.08 -19.93 -52.56
C SER A 75 11.82 -18.74 -51.96
N ASP A 76 11.31 -17.53 -52.17
CA ASP A 76 12.04 -16.27 -51.97
C ASP A 76 11.73 -15.62 -50.61
N ILE A 77 10.68 -16.11 -49.93
CA ILE A 77 10.30 -15.71 -48.58
C ILE A 77 11.44 -16.05 -47.61
N PRO A 78 11.89 -15.14 -46.73
CA PRO A 78 12.90 -15.47 -45.71
C PRO A 78 12.45 -16.59 -44.76
N GLU A 79 13.37 -17.45 -44.32
CA GLU A 79 13.06 -18.56 -43.40
C GLU A 79 12.48 -18.07 -42.07
N GLU A 80 13.05 -16.99 -41.49
CA GLU A 80 12.53 -16.34 -40.28
C GLU A 80 11.09 -15.83 -40.46
N ALA A 81 10.76 -15.30 -41.64
CA ALA A 81 9.40 -14.83 -41.94
C ALA A 81 8.41 -15.99 -42.07
N LEU A 82 8.82 -17.09 -42.70
CA LEU A 82 8.01 -18.31 -42.79
C LEU A 82 7.77 -18.94 -41.41
N THR A 83 8.79 -18.98 -40.55
CA THR A 83 8.65 -19.41 -39.15
C THR A 83 7.69 -18.50 -38.39
N LYS A 84 7.75 -17.17 -38.56
CA LYS A 84 6.79 -16.24 -37.94
C LYS A 84 5.35 -16.48 -38.41
N VAL A 85 5.12 -16.67 -39.71
CA VAL A 85 3.80 -17.01 -40.27
C VAL A 85 3.27 -18.32 -39.67
N PHE A 86 4.09 -19.38 -39.61
CA PHE A 86 3.66 -20.64 -38.99
C PHE A 86 3.45 -20.54 -37.48
N THR A 87 4.29 -19.80 -36.76
CA THR A 87 4.07 -19.52 -35.32
C THR A 87 2.75 -18.80 -35.09
N TYR A 88 2.43 -17.78 -35.88
CA TYR A 88 1.15 -17.07 -35.80
C TYR A 88 -0.05 -18.00 -36.05
N LEU A 89 -0.07 -18.71 -37.18
CA LEU A 89 -1.20 -19.59 -37.54
C LEU A 89 -1.36 -20.79 -36.58
N THR A 90 -0.28 -21.32 -36.02
CA THR A 90 -0.36 -22.44 -35.05
C THR A 90 -0.82 -22.03 -33.65
N LEU A 91 -0.84 -20.73 -33.33
CA LEU A 91 -1.29 -20.20 -32.04
C LEU A 91 -2.78 -19.82 -32.01
N ILE A 92 -3.40 -19.54 -33.17
CA ILE A 92 -4.82 -19.18 -33.29
C ILE A 92 -5.79 -20.26 -32.72
N PRO A 93 -5.56 -21.57 -32.94
CA PRO A 93 -6.42 -22.63 -32.37
C PRO A 93 -6.38 -22.78 -30.83
N ARG A 94 -5.44 -22.11 -30.14
CA ARG A 94 -5.35 -21.94 -28.67
C ARG A 94 -5.47 -23.18 -27.77
N GLN A 95 -5.36 -24.40 -28.29
CA GLN A 95 -5.46 -25.65 -27.53
C GLN A 95 -4.13 -26.43 -27.47
N PRO A 96 -3.76 -27.04 -26.32
CA PRO A 96 -2.54 -27.83 -26.18
C PRO A 96 -2.65 -29.18 -26.92
N GLY A 97 -1.58 -29.57 -27.62
CA GLY A 97 -1.47 -30.88 -28.28
C GLY A 97 -2.11 -30.99 -29.68
N VAL A 98 -2.80 -29.95 -30.15
CA VAL A 98 -3.46 -29.87 -31.46
C VAL A 98 -2.59 -30.38 -32.60
N LYS A 99 -3.15 -31.30 -33.39
CA LYS A 99 -2.60 -31.79 -34.65
C LYS A 99 -2.87 -30.80 -35.79
N PHE A 100 -1.91 -30.66 -36.70
CA PHE A 100 -2.05 -29.84 -37.91
C PHE A 100 -1.97 -30.70 -39.17
N ILE A 101 -2.80 -30.39 -40.17
CA ILE A 101 -2.73 -30.89 -41.54
C ILE A 101 -2.34 -29.72 -42.43
N ILE A 102 -1.37 -29.92 -43.33
CA ILE A 102 -1.04 -28.93 -44.36
C ILE A 102 -1.57 -29.39 -45.71
N ILE A 103 -2.38 -28.56 -46.37
CA ILE A 103 -2.64 -28.65 -47.81
C ILE A 103 -1.56 -27.81 -48.51
N LEU A 104 -0.75 -28.44 -49.35
CA LEU A 104 0.30 -27.79 -50.14
C LEU A 104 -0.09 -27.86 -51.62
N ASP A 105 -0.63 -26.76 -52.15
CA ASP A 105 -0.96 -26.64 -53.56
C ASP A 105 0.24 -26.20 -54.38
N ARG A 106 0.61 -27.03 -55.36
CA ARG A 106 1.76 -26.85 -56.26
C ARG A 106 1.41 -27.30 -57.68
N ARG A 107 0.13 -27.17 -58.09
CA ARG A 107 -0.39 -27.68 -59.38
C ARG A 107 0.30 -27.11 -60.62
N LEU A 108 0.72 -25.85 -60.64
CA LEU A 108 1.49 -25.24 -61.76
C LEU A 108 2.99 -25.12 -61.46
N ASP A 109 3.47 -25.70 -60.37
CA ASP A 109 4.84 -25.53 -59.87
C ASP A 109 5.81 -26.66 -60.33
N THR A 110 7.09 -26.58 -59.97
CA THR A 110 8.09 -27.60 -60.34
C THR A 110 8.34 -28.65 -59.25
N TRP A 111 8.80 -29.84 -59.65
CA TRP A 111 9.25 -30.88 -58.71
C TRP A 111 10.41 -30.43 -57.78
N ALA A 112 11.22 -29.46 -58.22
CA ALA A 112 12.25 -28.86 -57.38
C ALA A 112 11.64 -27.91 -56.32
N SER A 113 10.63 -27.12 -56.71
CA SER A 113 9.87 -26.28 -55.79
C SER A 113 9.15 -27.11 -54.72
N ILE A 114 8.47 -28.21 -55.09
CA ILE A 114 7.81 -29.11 -54.14
C ILE A 114 8.80 -29.63 -53.07
N LYS A 115 9.98 -30.11 -53.49
CA LYS A 115 11.01 -30.56 -52.55
C LYS A 115 11.51 -29.44 -51.64
N THR A 116 11.69 -28.24 -52.18
CA THR A 116 12.11 -27.05 -51.42
C THR A 116 11.04 -26.60 -50.44
N ALA A 117 9.77 -26.60 -50.83
CA ALA A 117 8.64 -26.26 -49.97
C ALA A 117 8.51 -27.24 -48.80
N LEU A 118 8.56 -28.54 -49.06
CA LEU A 118 8.54 -29.57 -48.00
C LEU A 118 9.73 -29.44 -47.05
N ALA A 119 10.95 -29.20 -47.56
CA ALA A 119 12.14 -28.97 -46.74
C ALA A 119 12.01 -27.73 -45.83
N ARG A 120 11.34 -26.68 -46.31
CA ARG A 120 11.16 -25.43 -45.57
C ARG A 120 10.01 -25.49 -44.56
N ILE A 121 8.90 -26.15 -44.90
CA ILE A 121 7.85 -26.49 -43.92
C ILE A 121 8.48 -27.28 -42.75
N ALA A 122 9.27 -28.30 -43.07
CA ALA A 122 9.98 -29.13 -42.11
C ALA A 122 10.96 -28.38 -41.18
N ALA A 123 11.59 -27.30 -41.66
CA ALA A 123 12.50 -26.48 -40.86
C ALA A 123 11.76 -25.40 -40.05
N SER A 124 10.70 -24.80 -40.63
CA SER A 124 10.03 -23.61 -40.08
C SER A 124 8.79 -23.89 -39.22
N PHE A 125 8.18 -25.07 -39.30
CA PHE A 125 6.91 -25.36 -38.62
C PHE A 125 7.09 -25.69 -37.12
N PRO A 126 6.44 -24.98 -36.18
CA PRO A 126 6.67 -25.14 -34.75
C PRO A 126 5.71 -26.13 -34.05
N GLY A 127 4.61 -26.51 -34.70
CA GLY A 127 3.52 -27.30 -34.11
C GLY A 127 3.61 -28.81 -34.36
N ASN A 128 2.62 -29.55 -33.85
CA ASN A 128 2.47 -30.99 -34.04
C ASN A 128 1.91 -31.31 -35.45
N LEU A 129 2.77 -31.23 -36.46
CA LEU A 129 2.42 -31.48 -37.86
C LEU A 129 2.13 -32.98 -38.08
N HIS A 130 0.87 -33.31 -38.31
CA HIS A 130 0.35 -34.66 -38.40
C HIS A 130 0.43 -35.23 -39.83
N LEU A 131 0.11 -34.43 -40.85
CA LEU A 131 0.01 -34.86 -42.25
C LEU A 131 0.27 -33.69 -43.22
N VAL A 132 0.89 -33.98 -44.36
CA VAL A 132 0.99 -33.03 -45.49
C VAL A 132 0.39 -33.66 -46.75
N LEU A 133 -0.63 -32.99 -47.30
CA LEU A 133 -1.35 -33.36 -48.53
C LEU A 133 -0.85 -32.46 -49.67
N VAL A 134 -0.21 -33.04 -50.69
CA VAL A 134 0.44 -32.28 -51.77
C VAL A 134 -0.32 -32.44 -53.09
N LEU A 135 -0.91 -31.35 -53.59
CA LEU A 135 -1.47 -31.32 -54.95
C LEU A 135 -0.34 -31.05 -55.95
N ARG A 136 0.07 -32.09 -56.69
CA ARG A 136 1.19 -32.03 -57.63
C ARG A 136 0.76 -31.65 -59.06
N PRO A 137 1.70 -31.22 -59.92
CA PRO A 137 1.43 -31.02 -61.34
C PRO A 137 0.94 -32.28 -62.04
N THR A 138 -0.11 -32.13 -62.84
CA THR A 138 -0.74 -33.22 -63.61
C THR A 138 -0.04 -33.48 -64.95
N SER A 139 0.85 -32.60 -65.39
CA SER A 139 1.33 -32.53 -66.78
C SER A 139 2.85 -32.55 -66.91
N PHE A 140 3.46 -33.74 -66.91
CA PHE A 140 4.64 -34.07 -67.73
C PHE A 140 4.73 -35.60 -67.92
N PHE A 141 5.26 -36.05 -69.07
CA PHE A 141 5.03 -37.37 -69.67
C PHE A 141 5.42 -38.64 -68.87
N HIS A 142 4.82 -39.77 -69.30
CA HIS A 142 5.11 -41.18 -68.98
C HIS A 142 4.63 -41.81 -67.66
N ARG A 143 3.42 -42.38 -67.75
CA ARG A 143 2.74 -43.31 -66.83
C ARG A 143 3.40 -44.71 -66.74
N THR A 144 4.74 -44.80 -66.63
CA THR A 144 5.43 -46.11 -66.71
C THR A 144 6.86 -46.20 -66.12
N VAL A 145 7.46 -45.12 -65.59
CA VAL A 145 8.88 -45.16 -65.13
C VAL A 145 9.08 -44.62 -63.70
N THR A 146 8.25 -43.70 -63.23
CA THR A 146 8.45 -43.02 -61.93
C THR A 146 8.16 -43.90 -60.70
N ASP A 147 7.27 -44.89 -60.81
CA ASP A 147 6.81 -45.68 -59.66
C ASP A 147 7.88 -46.65 -59.11
N ILE A 148 8.94 -46.91 -59.89
CA ILE A 148 10.11 -47.72 -59.47
C ILE A 148 11.25 -46.82 -58.94
N GLY A 149 11.33 -45.57 -59.41
CA GLY A 149 12.39 -44.62 -59.02
C GLY A 149 12.08 -43.76 -57.79
N PHE A 150 10.80 -43.55 -57.45
CA PHE A 150 10.37 -42.65 -56.37
C PHE A 150 9.79 -43.38 -55.16
N ARG A 151 10.51 -44.38 -54.65
CA ARG A 151 10.54 -44.60 -53.20
C ARG A 151 11.26 -43.40 -52.58
N PHE A 152 10.51 -42.39 -52.13
CA PHE A 152 11.03 -41.41 -51.18
C PHE A 152 11.58 -42.20 -49.99
N SER A 153 12.89 -42.19 -49.78
CA SER A 153 13.44 -42.90 -48.62
C SER A 153 13.04 -42.13 -47.36
N GLN A 154 12.82 -42.86 -46.28
CA GLN A 154 12.55 -42.27 -44.97
C GLN A 154 13.84 -41.71 -44.31
N GLU A 155 14.92 -41.61 -45.09
CA GLU A 155 16.29 -41.27 -44.69
C GLU A 155 16.78 -39.97 -45.37
N ASP A 156 16.30 -39.66 -46.59
CA ASP A 156 16.63 -38.41 -47.32
C ASP A 156 16.12 -37.14 -46.60
N PHE A 157 15.10 -37.28 -45.76
CA PHE A 157 14.60 -36.25 -44.87
C PHE A 157 14.52 -36.78 -43.45
N MET A 158 15.05 -36.02 -42.48
CA MET A 158 15.03 -36.37 -41.04
C MET A 158 13.64 -36.12 -40.40
N LEU A 159 12.59 -36.61 -41.05
CA LEU A 159 11.18 -36.34 -40.72
C LEU A 159 10.41 -37.61 -40.42
N LYS A 160 9.81 -37.67 -39.22
CA LYS A 160 8.82 -38.70 -38.85
C LYS A 160 7.40 -38.35 -39.35
N MET A 161 7.30 -37.66 -40.49
CA MET A 161 6.10 -36.98 -40.96
C MET A 161 5.56 -37.66 -42.23
N PRO A 162 4.28 -38.06 -42.28
CA PRO A 162 3.70 -38.60 -43.49
C PRO A 162 3.40 -37.48 -44.51
N VAL A 163 3.78 -37.73 -45.76
CA VAL A 163 3.47 -36.89 -46.93
C VAL A 163 2.69 -37.73 -47.93
N VAL A 164 1.57 -37.21 -48.41
CA VAL A 164 0.74 -37.88 -49.43
C VAL A 164 0.71 -37.04 -50.69
N MET A 165 1.06 -37.67 -51.82
CA MET A 165 1.13 -37.03 -53.14
C MET A 165 -0.18 -37.28 -53.90
N LEU A 166 -1.04 -36.27 -53.96
CA LEU A 166 -2.35 -36.33 -54.60
C LEU A 166 -2.23 -36.06 -56.11
N SER A 167 -3.14 -36.61 -56.91
CA SER A 167 -3.14 -36.51 -58.38
C SER A 167 -4.23 -35.61 -58.93
N SER A 168 -5.30 -35.38 -58.17
CA SER A 168 -6.34 -34.38 -58.43
C SER A 168 -6.84 -33.77 -57.13
N VAL A 169 -7.53 -32.64 -57.23
CA VAL A 169 -8.24 -31.99 -56.11
C VAL A 169 -9.22 -32.98 -55.45
N THR A 170 -9.92 -33.79 -56.25
CA THR A 170 -10.84 -34.83 -55.78
C THR A 170 -10.19 -35.97 -54.99
N ASP A 171 -8.86 -36.08 -54.94
CA ASP A 171 -8.17 -37.01 -54.03
C ASP A 171 -8.13 -36.47 -52.58
N LEU A 172 -8.34 -35.16 -52.33
CA LEU A 172 -8.42 -34.58 -50.97
C LEU A 172 -9.61 -35.14 -50.19
N LEU A 173 -10.73 -35.40 -50.87
CA LEU A 173 -11.98 -35.96 -50.33
C LEU A 173 -11.84 -37.42 -49.84
N ARG A 174 -10.60 -37.96 -49.77
CA ARG A 174 -10.27 -39.22 -49.06
C ARG A 174 -9.60 -39.00 -47.70
N TYR A 175 -9.40 -37.74 -47.29
CA TYR A 175 -8.65 -37.34 -46.10
C TYR A 175 -9.30 -36.20 -45.31
N ILE A 176 -10.17 -35.42 -45.97
CA ILE A 176 -10.86 -34.24 -45.41
C ILE A 176 -12.27 -34.22 -46.01
N ASP A 177 -13.29 -33.97 -45.19
CA ASP A 177 -14.68 -33.89 -45.61
C ASP A 177 -14.97 -32.68 -46.52
N GLU A 178 -15.99 -32.79 -47.36
CA GLU A 178 -16.38 -31.76 -48.34
C GLU A 178 -16.72 -30.42 -47.65
N ASN A 179 -17.39 -30.45 -46.49
CA ASN A 179 -17.73 -29.25 -45.70
C ASN A 179 -16.54 -28.67 -44.90
N GLN A 180 -15.35 -29.26 -45.00
CA GLN A 180 -14.12 -28.79 -44.34
C GLN A 180 -13.06 -28.27 -45.34
N LEU A 181 -13.36 -28.33 -46.64
CA LEU A 181 -12.54 -27.77 -47.72
C LEU A 181 -13.22 -26.55 -48.34
N THR A 182 -12.43 -25.54 -48.70
CA THR A 182 -12.91 -24.37 -49.45
C THR A 182 -13.22 -24.73 -50.90
N SER A 183 -14.04 -23.92 -51.58
CA SER A 183 -14.52 -24.18 -52.94
C SER A 183 -13.42 -24.32 -54.00
N GLU A 184 -12.28 -23.66 -53.81
CA GLU A 184 -11.06 -23.78 -54.64
C GLU A 184 -10.43 -25.19 -54.60
N PHE A 185 -10.72 -25.96 -53.55
CA PHE A 185 -10.36 -27.37 -53.36
C PHE A 185 -11.58 -28.31 -53.48
N GLY A 186 -12.68 -27.83 -54.08
CA GLY A 186 -13.85 -28.64 -54.38
C GLY A 186 -14.70 -29.03 -53.16
N GLY A 187 -14.65 -28.23 -52.09
CA GLY A 187 -15.55 -28.36 -50.94
C GLY A 187 -16.58 -27.23 -50.83
N THR A 188 -17.29 -27.22 -49.70
CA THR A 188 -18.41 -26.30 -49.41
C THR A 188 -18.18 -25.38 -48.21
N LEU A 189 -16.99 -25.40 -47.58
CA LEU A 189 -16.64 -24.47 -46.51
C LEU A 189 -16.55 -23.03 -47.06
N ASP A 190 -17.40 -22.13 -46.54
CA ASP A 190 -17.31 -20.71 -46.86
C ASP A 190 -16.12 -20.06 -46.15
N TYR A 191 -15.34 -19.29 -46.91
CA TYR A 191 -14.13 -18.63 -46.42
C TYR A 191 -13.81 -17.39 -47.25
N CYS A 192 -13.98 -16.22 -46.65
CA CYS A 192 -13.52 -14.95 -47.22
C CYS A 192 -12.22 -14.49 -46.56
N HIS A 193 -11.12 -14.53 -47.31
CA HIS A 193 -9.79 -14.22 -46.79
C HIS A 193 -9.63 -12.77 -46.32
N SER A 194 -10.24 -11.79 -47.01
CA SER A 194 -10.25 -10.39 -46.58
C SER A 194 -10.97 -10.20 -45.26
N ASP A 195 -12.09 -10.88 -45.08
CA ASP A 195 -12.98 -10.68 -43.94
C ASP A 195 -12.40 -11.36 -42.70
N TRP A 196 -11.72 -12.51 -42.89
CA TRP A 196 -10.86 -13.12 -41.89
C TRP A 196 -9.75 -12.17 -41.44
N ILE A 197 -9.03 -11.51 -42.36
CA ILE A 197 -8.00 -10.51 -42.02
C ILE A 197 -8.59 -9.34 -41.22
N VAL A 198 -9.73 -8.79 -41.66
CA VAL A 198 -10.40 -7.66 -40.98
C VAL A 198 -10.86 -8.04 -39.58
N LEU A 199 -11.54 -9.17 -39.43
CA LEU A 199 -12.02 -9.68 -38.15
C LEU A 199 -10.86 -9.95 -37.18
N ARG A 200 -9.82 -10.64 -37.67
CA ARG A 200 -8.64 -10.99 -36.88
C ARG A 200 -7.88 -9.74 -36.41
N THR A 201 -7.74 -8.76 -37.29
CA THR A 201 -7.13 -7.46 -36.96
C THR A 201 -7.96 -6.69 -35.94
N ALA A 202 -9.30 -6.73 -36.03
CA ALA A 202 -10.19 -6.10 -35.06
C ALA A 202 -10.10 -6.76 -33.67
N ILE A 203 -10.02 -8.09 -33.59
CA ILE A 203 -9.86 -8.82 -32.32
C ILE A 203 -8.51 -8.50 -31.66
N GLU A 204 -7.41 -8.50 -32.42
CA GLU A 204 -6.08 -8.16 -31.88
C GLU A 204 -5.97 -6.68 -31.52
N SER A 205 -6.58 -5.77 -32.29
CA SER A 205 -6.70 -4.35 -31.93
C SER A 205 -7.48 -4.14 -30.63
N PHE A 206 -8.66 -4.75 -30.51
CA PHE A 206 -9.47 -4.68 -29.29
C PHE A 206 -8.71 -5.21 -28.07
N ALA A 207 -8.02 -6.35 -28.21
CA ALA A 207 -7.19 -6.91 -27.14
C ALA A 207 -6.04 -5.97 -26.71
N VAL A 208 -5.42 -5.23 -27.65
CA VAL A 208 -4.43 -4.20 -27.33
C VAL A 208 -5.08 -3.01 -26.62
N THR A 209 -6.24 -2.51 -27.06
CA THR A 209 -6.91 -1.38 -26.36
C THR A 209 -7.32 -1.73 -24.93
N VAL A 210 -7.76 -2.97 -24.65
CA VAL A 210 -8.07 -3.44 -23.29
C VAL A 210 -6.80 -3.47 -22.41
N LYS A 211 -5.66 -3.86 -22.98
CA LYS A 211 -4.35 -3.79 -22.32
C LYS A 211 -3.92 -2.34 -22.05
N ASP A 212 -4.09 -1.44 -23.00
CA ASP A 212 -3.69 -0.03 -22.86
C ASP A 212 -4.56 0.67 -21.78
N ILE A 213 -5.85 0.34 -21.70
CA ILE A 213 -6.72 0.73 -20.57
C ILE A 213 -6.16 0.22 -19.25
N ALA A 214 -5.78 -1.07 -19.15
CA ALA A 214 -5.19 -1.63 -17.93
C ALA A 214 -3.93 -0.89 -17.49
N GLN A 215 -3.04 -0.54 -18.44
CA GLN A 215 -1.83 0.23 -18.18
C GLN A 215 -2.12 1.67 -17.74
N MET A 216 -3.12 2.34 -18.34
CA MET A 216 -3.52 3.68 -17.91
C MET A 216 -4.15 3.68 -16.51
N LEU A 217 -4.94 2.66 -16.16
CA LEU A 217 -5.49 2.48 -14.81
C LEU A 217 -4.39 2.22 -13.77
N GLN A 218 -3.40 1.36 -14.10
CA GLN A 218 -2.25 1.09 -13.24
C GLN A 218 -1.39 2.36 -13.05
N GLY A 219 -1.12 3.10 -14.13
CA GLY A 219 -0.36 4.34 -14.09
C GLY A 219 -1.02 5.40 -13.22
N PHE A 220 -2.34 5.62 -13.37
CA PHE A 220 -3.08 6.57 -12.53
C PHE A 220 -3.22 6.08 -11.08
N GLY A 221 -3.39 4.78 -10.84
CA GLY A 221 -3.33 4.21 -9.48
C GLY A 221 -1.98 4.43 -8.79
N THR A 222 -0.89 4.48 -9.56
CA THR A 222 0.46 4.81 -9.08
C THR A 222 0.66 6.32 -8.90
N GLU A 223 0.04 7.16 -9.72
CA GLU A 223 0.01 8.61 -9.48
C GLU A 223 -0.72 8.94 -8.15
N LEU A 224 -1.87 8.30 -7.91
CA LEU A 224 -2.64 8.40 -6.66
C LEU A 224 -1.92 7.78 -5.45
N ALA A 225 -0.88 6.96 -5.67
CA ALA A 225 0.00 6.43 -4.63
C ALA A 225 1.05 7.44 -4.16
N GLU A 226 1.72 8.06 -5.13
CA GLU A 226 2.95 8.82 -4.95
C GLU A 226 2.69 10.33 -4.76
N THR A 227 1.44 10.77 -4.92
CA THR A 227 1.01 12.15 -4.67
C THR A 227 1.23 12.54 -3.19
N GLU A 228 2.22 13.40 -2.95
CA GLU A 228 2.41 14.08 -1.67
C GLU A 228 1.19 14.97 -1.35
N LEU A 229 0.73 14.97 -0.09
CA LEU A 229 -0.45 15.72 0.34
C LEU A 229 -0.06 17.11 0.91
N PRO A 230 -0.47 18.23 0.28
CA PRO A 230 -0.25 19.57 0.82
C PRO A 230 -0.98 19.82 2.14
N GLU A 231 -0.38 20.62 3.02
CA GLU A 231 -1.01 21.08 4.27
C GLU A 231 -2.08 22.18 4.05
N GLU A 232 -2.23 22.69 2.82
CA GLU A 232 -3.18 23.75 2.46
C GLU A 232 -4.49 23.20 1.89
N ALA A 233 -5.62 23.53 2.53
CA ALA A 233 -6.96 23.09 2.12
C ALA A 233 -7.28 23.36 0.63
N LYS A 234 -6.89 24.53 0.10
CA LYS A 234 -7.12 24.90 -1.32
C LYS A 234 -6.34 24.03 -2.31
N ALA A 235 -5.15 23.57 -1.92
CA ALA A 235 -4.35 22.68 -2.77
C ALA A 235 -4.93 21.26 -2.78
N ILE A 236 -5.51 20.81 -1.65
CA ILE A 236 -6.27 19.56 -1.58
C ILE A 236 -7.58 19.65 -2.38
N GLU A 237 -8.28 20.78 -2.36
CA GLU A 237 -9.46 21.03 -3.21
C GLU A 237 -9.10 20.88 -4.69
N TYR A 238 -8.01 21.51 -5.14
CA TYR A 238 -7.51 21.38 -6.52
C TYR A 238 -7.08 19.95 -6.89
N LEU A 239 -6.39 19.23 -6.01
CA LEU A 239 -6.03 17.83 -6.24
C LEU A 239 -7.27 16.93 -6.36
N LEU A 240 -8.30 17.17 -5.53
CA LEU A 240 -9.54 16.41 -5.56
C LEU A 240 -10.31 16.65 -6.88
N GLU A 241 -10.36 17.88 -7.39
CA GLU A 241 -10.88 18.19 -8.73
C GLU A 241 -10.07 17.50 -9.84
N LEU A 242 -8.74 17.60 -9.79
CA LEU A 242 -7.83 17.01 -10.79
C LEU A 242 -7.94 15.48 -10.86
N HIS A 243 -7.95 14.81 -9.71
CA HIS A 243 -8.10 13.35 -9.62
C HIS A 243 -9.48 12.91 -10.13
N THR A 244 -10.54 13.66 -9.82
CA THR A 244 -11.91 13.38 -10.28
C THR A 244 -12.06 13.56 -11.79
N ASP A 245 -11.37 14.53 -12.39
CA ASP A 245 -11.36 14.71 -13.85
C ASP A 245 -10.57 13.62 -14.59
N LYS A 246 -9.40 13.19 -14.04
CA LYS A 246 -8.66 12.03 -14.56
C LYS A 246 -9.48 10.74 -14.47
N TYR A 247 -10.13 10.48 -13.34
CA TYR A 247 -11.06 9.37 -13.16
C TYR A 247 -12.18 9.37 -14.21
N ARG A 248 -12.85 10.52 -14.41
CA ARG A 248 -13.90 10.68 -15.42
C ARG A 248 -13.42 10.32 -16.83
N LYS A 249 -12.25 10.84 -17.24
CA LYS A 249 -11.64 10.55 -18.56
C LYS A 249 -11.33 9.07 -18.74
N LEU A 250 -10.83 8.39 -17.71
CA LEU A 250 -10.59 6.94 -17.73
C LEU A 250 -11.91 6.14 -17.84
N LYS A 251 -12.96 6.54 -17.12
CA LYS A 251 -14.30 5.93 -17.22
C LYS A 251 -14.89 6.08 -18.62
N ASP A 252 -14.74 7.23 -19.25
CA ASP A 252 -15.22 7.45 -20.63
C ASP A 252 -14.40 6.67 -21.68
N ALA A 253 -13.10 6.48 -21.46
CA ALA A 253 -12.27 5.58 -22.27
C ALA A 253 -12.71 4.10 -22.12
N ILE A 254 -12.91 3.62 -20.89
CA ILE A 254 -13.45 2.26 -20.61
C ILE A 254 -14.80 2.05 -21.31
N ARG A 255 -15.71 3.03 -21.22
CA ARG A 255 -17.03 2.97 -21.89
C ARG A 255 -16.92 2.88 -23.40
N SER A 256 -15.93 3.57 -24.00
CA SER A 256 -15.68 3.55 -25.43
C SER A 256 -15.17 2.18 -25.90
N VAL A 257 -14.11 1.65 -25.26
CA VAL A 257 -13.57 0.31 -25.56
C VAL A 257 -14.61 -0.78 -25.28
N SER A 258 -15.41 -0.65 -24.22
CA SER A 258 -16.54 -1.54 -23.94
C SER A 258 -17.63 -1.51 -25.02
N LYS A 259 -17.79 -0.38 -25.73
CA LYS A 259 -18.73 -0.26 -26.86
C LYS A 259 -18.14 -0.91 -28.12
N GLU A 260 -16.86 -0.70 -28.39
CA GLU A 260 -16.11 -1.35 -29.48
C GLU A 260 -16.20 -2.88 -29.39
N GLY A 261 -15.84 -3.46 -28.24
CA GLY A 261 -15.94 -4.90 -28.03
C GLY A 261 -17.35 -5.46 -28.18
N ARG A 262 -18.40 -4.71 -27.78
CA ARG A 262 -19.80 -5.10 -28.01
C ARG A 262 -20.23 -5.04 -29.47
N HIS A 263 -19.65 -4.17 -30.29
CA HIS A 263 -19.90 -4.17 -31.74
C HIS A 263 -19.18 -5.34 -32.44
N LEU A 264 -17.95 -5.65 -32.03
CA LEU A 264 -17.20 -6.82 -32.51
C LEU A 264 -17.92 -8.13 -32.18
N LEU A 265 -18.40 -8.26 -30.94
CA LEU A 265 -19.29 -9.33 -30.46
C LEU A 265 -20.54 -9.47 -31.33
N SER A 266 -21.27 -8.37 -31.57
CA SER A 266 -22.48 -8.40 -32.41
C SER A 266 -22.20 -8.79 -33.86
N SER A 267 -20.97 -8.60 -34.36
CA SER A 267 -20.56 -9.03 -35.70
C SER A 267 -20.33 -10.54 -35.75
N LEU A 268 -19.65 -11.09 -34.73
CA LEU A 268 -19.46 -12.55 -34.55
C LEU A 268 -20.82 -13.26 -34.38
N GLU A 269 -21.76 -12.68 -33.62
CA GLU A 269 -23.13 -13.19 -33.47
C GLU A 269 -24.00 -13.10 -34.75
N THR A 270 -23.61 -12.31 -35.76
CA THR A 270 -24.26 -12.35 -37.08
C THR A 270 -23.70 -13.45 -37.97
N THR A 271 -22.41 -13.78 -37.85
CA THR A 271 -21.78 -14.88 -38.61
C THR A 271 -22.18 -16.26 -38.06
N ALA A 272 -22.17 -16.43 -36.73
CA ALA A 272 -22.42 -17.71 -36.06
C ALA A 272 -23.90 -18.19 -36.06
N LYS A 273 -24.73 -17.72 -37.00
CA LYS A 273 -26.14 -18.13 -37.15
C LYS A 273 -26.38 -19.10 -38.30
N GLU A 274 -25.35 -19.37 -39.10
CA GLU A 274 -25.41 -20.28 -40.25
C GLU A 274 -24.53 -21.51 -39.97
N ASP A 275 -25.19 -22.57 -39.49
CA ASP A 275 -24.69 -23.93 -39.22
C ASP A 275 -23.79 -24.15 -37.97
N ASP A 276 -23.88 -25.36 -37.40
CA ASP A 276 -23.20 -25.80 -36.16
C ASP A 276 -21.69 -26.09 -36.37
N SER A 277 -21.21 -25.96 -37.61
CA SER A 277 -19.85 -26.31 -38.04
C SER A 277 -18.76 -25.29 -37.64
N GLN A 278 -19.11 -24.06 -37.26
CA GLN A 278 -18.18 -22.91 -37.22
C GLN A 278 -17.44 -22.71 -35.87
N TRP A 279 -16.73 -23.75 -35.41
CA TRP A 279 -16.00 -23.79 -34.14
C TRP A 279 -15.01 -22.61 -33.91
N ASP A 280 -14.41 -22.07 -34.98
CA ASP A 280 -13.39 -21.00 -34.93
C ASP A 280 -14.01 -19.66 -34.48
N VAL A 281 -15.18 -19.32 -35.04
CA VAL A 281 -15.95 -18.11 -34.70
C VAL A 281 -16.44 -18.15 -33.26
N LYS A 282 -16.76 -19.35 -32.74
CA LYS A 282 -17.06 -19.56 -31.32
C LYS A 282 -15.85 -19.27 -30.43
N LEU A 283 -14.64 -19.71 -30.79
CA LEU A 283 -13.43 -19.47 -30.00
C LEU A 283 -13.05 -17.99 -29.93
N ASP A 284 -13.17 -17.26 -31.04
CA ASP A 284 -12.89 -15.83 -31.08
C ASP A 284 -14.03 -14.99 -30.43
N TRP A 285 -15.27 -15.47 -30.42
CA TRP A 285 -16.35 -14.93 -29.56
C TRP A 285 -16.02 -15.15 -28.07
N GLU A 286 -15.75 -16.38 -27.62
CA GLU A 286 -15.33 -16.64 -26.23
C GLU A 286 -14.12 -15.78 -25.80
N THR A 287 -13.19 -15.51 -26.73
CA THR A 287 -12.07 -14.57 -26.53
C THR A 287 -12.53 -13.12 -26.30
N VAL A 288 -13.42 -12.58 -27.17
CA VAL A 288 -13.96 -11.22 -27.01
C VAL A 288 -14.84 -11.09 -25.76
N GLN A 289 -15.60 -12.14 -25.40
CA GLN A 289 -16.38 -12.20 -24.17
C GLN A 289 -15.51 -12.05 -22.93
N ARG A 290 -14.39 -12.78 -22.90
CA ARG A 290 -13.42 -12.78 -21.81
C ARG A 290 -12.77 -11.42 -21.62
N LEU A 291 -12.35 -10.77 -22.72
CA LEU A 291 -11.79 -9.43 -22.71
C LEU A 291 -12.80 -8.37 -22.21
N LEU A 292 -14.06 -8.46 -22.63
CA LEU A 292 -15.13 -7.58 -22.13
C LEU A 292 -15.45 -7.80 -20.64
N ALA A 293 -15.44 -9.04 -20.17
CA ALA A 293 -15.60 -9.36 -18.76
C ALA A 293 -14.47 -8.74 -17.93
N GLN A 294 -13.22 -8.93 -18.35
CA GLN A 294 -12.04 -8.37 -17.69
C GLN A 294 -12.04 -6.83 -17.67
N LEU A 295 -12.49 -6.18 -18.75
CA LEU A 295 -12.63 -4.73 -18.80
C LEU A 295 -13.63 -4.19 -17.78
N ARG A 296 -14.79 -4.84 -17.62
CA ARG A 296 -15.79 -4.54 -16.58
C ARG A 296 -15.25 -4.83 -15.17
N ASP A 297 -14.49 -5.89 -15.00
CA ASP A 297 -13.98 -6.29 -13.67
C ASP A 297 -12.84 -5.36 -13.22
N MET A 298 -12.02 -4.88 -14.15
CA MET A 298 -11.11 -3.73 -13.94
C MET A 298 -11.87 -2.45 -13.58
N GLU A 299 -12.94 -2.12 -14.30
CA GLU A 299 -13.77 -0.94 -14.01
C GLU A 299 -14.33 -0.99 -12.58
N SER A 300 -14.92 -2.12 -12.18
CA SER A 300 -15.48 -2.34 -10.84
C SER A 300 -14.41 -2.25 -9.73
N ALA A 301 -13.24 -2.83 -9.95
CA ALA A 301 -12.14 -2.78 -9.00
C ALA A 301 -11.53 -1.37 -8.88
N PHE A 302 -11.48 -0.62 -9.98
CA PHE A 302 -11.00 0.76 -10.02
C PHE A 302 -11.99 1.73 -9.35
N ASP A 303 -13.30 1.62 -9.61
CA ASP A 303 -14.34 2.38 -8.91
C ASP A 303 -14.26 2.16 -7.39
N GLY A 304 -14.19 0.88 -6.98
CA GLY A 304 -14.08 0.47 -5.59
C GLY A 304 -12.77 0.88 -4.89
N PHE A 305 -11.76 1.33 -5.64
CA PHE A 305 -10.54 1.98 -5.14
C PHE A 305 -10.70 3.50 -5.11
N PHE A 306 -11.15 4.10 -6.21
CA PHE A 306 -11.28 5.55 -6.36
C PHE A 306 -12.24 6.15 -5.33
N GLU A 307 -13.41 5.55 -5.10
CA GLU A 307 -14.35 6.02 -4.06
C GLU A 307 -13.71 6.07 -2.66
N LYS A 308 -12.85 5.10 -2.33
CA LYS A 308 -12.15 5.03 -1.03
C LYS A 308 -11.02 6.06 -0.95
N HIS A 309 -10.30 6.30 -2.04
CA HIS A 309 -9.27 7.34 -2.12
C HIS A 309 -9.92 8.74 -2.02
N HIS A 310 -10.94 8.99 -2.82
CA HIS A 310 -11.71 10.22 -2.86
C HIS A 310 -12.33 10.55 -1.49
N LEU A 311 -12.98 9.58 -0.83
CA LEU A 311 -13.51 9.75 0.53
C LEU A 311 -12.41 10.13 1.54
N LYS A 312 -11.25 9.46 1.52
CA LYS A 312 -10.13 9.78 2.42
C LYS A 312 -9.56 11.18 2.18
N LEU A 313 -9.41 11.59 0.91
CA LEU A 313 -8.97 12.94 0.55
C LEU A 313 -9.98 14.00 0.99
N HIS A 314 -11.28 13.72 0.86
CA HIS A 314 -12.36 14.58 1.35
C HIS A 314 -12.38 14.71 2.87
N GLN A 315 -12.13 13.63 3.61
CA GLN A 315 -11.97 13.65 5.07
C GLN A 315 -10.70 14.40 5.49
N TYR A 316 -9.58 14.25 4.77
CA TYR A 316 -8.37 15.05 5.03
C TYR A 316 -8.64 16.56 4.87
N LEU A 317 -9.39 16.96 3.82
CA LEU A 317 -9.85 18.34 3.65
C LEU A 317 -10.77 18.83 4.78
N GLN A 318 -11.70 17.98 5.25
CA GLN A 318 -12.54 18.29 6.42
C GLN A 318 -11.70 18.54 7.68
N LEU A 319 -10.66 17.73 7.89
CA LEU A 319 -9.76 17.89 9.03
C LEU A 319 -8.92 19.18 8.97
N LEU A 320 -8.35 19.52 7.81
CA LEU A 320 -7.58 20.77 7.66
C LEU A 320 -8.45 22.00 7.98
N ARG A 321 -9.68 22.04 7.47
CA ARG A 321 -10.67 23.09 7.77
C ARG A 321 -11.07 23.12 9.26
N TYR A 322 -11.16 21.94 9.90
CA TYR A 322 -11.47 21.82 11.33
C TYR A 322 -10.32 22.33 12.22
N GLU A 323 -9.06 21.92 11.96
CA GLU A 323 -7.89 22.41 12.71
C GLU A 323 -7.69 23.92 12.49
N GLN A 324 -7.85 24.45 11.27
CA GLN A 324 -7.81 25.91 11.05
C GLN A 324 -8.83 26.63 11.95
N SER A 325 -10.09 26.17 11.96
CA SER A 325 -11.15 26.74 12.80
C SER A 325 -10.80 26.69 14.29
N PHE A 326 -10.21 25.58 14.75
CA PHE A 326 -9.76 25.41 16.14
C PHE A 326 -8.62 26.39 16.51
N GLN A 327 -7.62 26.57 15.64
CA GLN A 327 -6.53 27.53 15.87
C GLN A 327 -7.04 28.98 15.88
N GLU A 328 -7.97 29.35 14.99
CA GLU A 328 -8.58 30.69 14.97
C GLU A 328 -9.28 31.02 16.30
N VAL A 329 -10.02 30.08 16.89
CA VAL A 329 -10.65 30.27 18.21
C VAL A 329 -9.62 30.39 19.34
N ARG A 330 -8.52 29.62 19.32
CA ARG A 330 -7.42 29.81 20.29
C ARG A 330 -6.76 31.19 20.19
N LEU A 331 -6.54 31.69 18.97
CA LEU A 331 -5.81 32.94 18.71
C LEU A 331 -6.66 34.20 18.95
N SER A 332 -7.97 34.15 18.65
CA SER A 332 -8.92 35.26 18.84
C SER A 332 -9.20 35.65 20.31
N SER A 333 -8.63 34.89 21.26
CA SER A 333 -8.67 35.10 22.72
C SER A 333 -8.22 36.47 23.22
N THR A 334 -7.61 37.28 22.36
CA THR A 334 -7.11 38.63 22.67
C THR A 334 -7.92 39.78 22.05
N CYS A 335 -8.89 39.50 21.17
CA CYS A 335 -9.50 40.54 20.32
C CYS A 335 -11.03 40.45 20.12
N LEU A 336 -11.70 39.35 20.49
CA LEU A 336 -13.17 39.21 20.41
C LEU A 336 -13.84 39.29 21.79
N SER A 337 -15.15 39.52 21.82
CA SER A 337 -15.91 39.40 23.06
C SER A 337 -16.00 37.93 23.51
N MET A 338 -16.03 37.70 24.83
CA MET A 338 -16.01 36.34 25.39
C MET A 338 -17.22 35.49 24.97
N PHE A 339 -18.37 36.12 24.74
CA PHE A 339 -19.57 35.45 24.22
C PHE A 339 -19.35 34.92 22.79
N GLU A 340 -18.71 35.69 21.91
CA GLU A 340 -18.39 35.24 20.54
C GLU A 340 -17.39 34.09 20.53
N VAL A 341 -16.35 34.14 21.38
CA VAL A 341 -15.35 33.07 21.50
C VAL A 341 -16.02 31.77 21.96
N THR A 342 -16.88 31.84 22.98
CA THR A 342 -17.61 30.68 23.50
C THR A 342 -18.61 30.12 22.49
N ALA A 343 -19.33 30.97 21.76
CA ALA A 343 -20.26 30.55 20.72
C ALA A 343 -19.53 29.88 19.53
N ARG A 344 -18.42 30.45 19.05
CA ARG A 344 -17.59 29.83 18.00
C ARG A 344 -17.02 28.49 18.44
N ALA A 345 -16.54 28.37 19.68
CA ALA A 345 -16.07 27.11 20.23
C ALA A 345 -17.18 26.05 20.28
N GLN A 346 -18.41 26.40 20.66
CA GLN A 346 -19.56 25.48 20.65
C GLN A 346 -19.91 24.99 19.24
N ILE A 347 -19.85 25.87 18.22
CA ILE A 347 -20.07 25.48 16.82
C ILE A 347 -19.00 24.48 16.33
N ILE A 348 -17.73 24.70 16.66
CA ILE A 348 -16.63 23.78 16.29
C ILE A 348 -16.75 22.45 17.05
N ILE A 349 -17.14 22.47 18.33
CA ILE A 349 -17.42 21.25 19.10
C ILE A 349 -18.54 20.45 18.44
N LEU A 350 -19.65 21.09 18.05
CA LEU A 350 -20.76 20.44 17.35
C LEU A 350 -20.34 19.84 16.01
N HIS A 351 -19.58 20.58 15.20
CA HIS A 351 -19.03 20.09 13.93
C HIS A 351 -18.09 18.90 14.14
N GLY A 352 -17.26 18.91 15.19
CA GLY A 352 -16.40 17.78 15.54
C GLY A 352 -17.20 16.52 15.93
N HIS A 353 -18.30 16.67 16.69
CA HIS A 353 -19.20 15.56 16.97
C HIS A 353 -19.92 15.04 15.71
N GLN A 354 -20.27 15.91 14.77
CA GLN A 354 -20.84 15.50 13.47
C GLN A 354 -19.85 14.68 12.64
N LEU A 355 -18.59 15.12 12.54
CA LEU A 355 -17.52 14.35 11.90
C LEU A 355 -17.29 13.01 12.62
N SER A 356 -17.33 13.00 13.95
CA SER A 356 -17.21 11.76 14.73
C SER A 356 -18.37 10.79 14.52
N ALA A 357 -19.61 11.27 14.37
CA ALA A 357 -20.76 10.43 14.01
C ALA A 357 -20.68 9.92 12.56
N GLY A 358 -20.05 10.68 11.67
CA GLY A 358 -19.70 10.29 10.30
C GLY A 358 -18.56 9.28 10.18
N HIS A 359 -18.08 8.69 11.28
CA HIS A 359 -17.00 7.69 11.30
C HIS A 359 -15.69 8.19 10.65
N HIS A 360 -15.39 9.48 10.82
CA HIS A 360 -14.23 10.15 10.23
C HIS A 360 -12.90 9.59 10.79
N TYR A 361 -11.94 9.23 9.93
CA TYR A 361 -10.70 8.53 10.35
C TYR A 361 -9.95 9.21 11.51
N ALA A 362 -9.91 10.54 11.55
CA ALA A 362 -9.26 11.33 12.61
C ALA A 362 -10.12 11.52 13.89
N MET A 363 -11.12 10.67 14.15
CA MET A 363 -12.04 10.74 15.29
C MET A 363 -11.36 11.03 16.63
N ALA A 364 -10.26 10.36 16.94
CA ALA A 364 -9.53 10.55 18.21
C ALA A 364 -9.01 11.99 18.38
N LEU A 365 -8.38 12.57 17.35
CA LEU A 365 -7.93 13.97 17.37
C LEU A 365 -9.11 14.93 17.48
N ILE A 366 -10.15 14.73 16.67
CA ILE A 366 -11.33 15.61 16.65
C ILE A 366 -12.00 15.64 18.04
N MET A 367 -12.14 14.48 18.69
CA MET A 367 -12.69 14.39 20.04
C MET A 367 -11.76 14.98 21.10
N GLN A 368 -10.44 14.84 20.97
CA GLN A 368 -9.47 15.54 21.81
C GLN A 368 -9.65 17.07 21.69
N ARG A 369 -9.75 17.60 20.47
CA ARG A 369 -9.93 19.04 20.20
C ARG A 369 -11.28 19.56 20.73
N CYS A 370 -12.35 18.79 20.61
CA CYS A 370 -13.64 19.09 21.24
C CYS A 370 -13.51 19.18 22.78
N ASN A 371 -12.70 18.33 23.41
CA ASN A 371 -12.45 18.37 24.84
C ASN A 371 -11.56 19.55 25.26
N GLU A 372 -10.51 19.86 24.49
CA GLU A 372 -9.66 21.05 24.67
C GLU A 372 -10.49 22.34 24.60
N LEU A 373 -11.37 22.49 23.60
CA LEU A 373 -12.27 23.64 23.48
C LEU A 373 -13.26 23.74 24.65
N ARG A 374 -13.82 22.62 25.13
CA ARG A 374 -14.75 22.62 26.26
C ARG A 374 -14.06 23.10 27.54
N HIS A 375 -12.91 22.51 27.88
CA HIS A 375 -12.12 22.91 29.04
C HIS A 375 -11.68 24.39 28.96
N TYR A 376 -11.35 24.89 27.77
CA TYR A 376 -11.04 26.30 27.55
C TYR A 376 -12.25 27.22 27.84
N CYS A 377 -13.45 26.87 27.35
CA CYS A 377 -14.68 27.59 27.65
C CYS A 377 -15.05 27.57 29.14
N ASP A 378 -14.90 26.42 29.80
CA ASP A 378 -15.13 26.27 31.24
C ASP A 378 -14.17 27.14 32.05
N THR A 379 -12.89 27.17 31.66
CA THR A 379 -11.84 27.98 32.29
C THR A 379 -12.10 29.49 32.13
N LEU A 380 -12.48 29.94 30.93
CA LEU A 380 -12.91 31.33 30.70
C LEU A 380 -14.13 31.70 31.55
N THR A 381 -15.13 30.83 31.60
CA THR A 381 -16.36 31.02 32.38
C THR A 381 -16.07 31.09 33.88
N ALA A 382 -15.21 30.22 34.41
CA ALA A 382 -14.78 30.24 35.80
C ALA A 382 -13.97 31.50 36.15
N ALA A 383 -13.05 31.92 35.27
CA ALA A 383 -12.27 33.14 35.44
C ALA A 383 -13.17 34.40 35.45
N LEU A 384 -14.21 34.45 34.61
CA LEU A 384 -15.19 35.54 34.61
C LEU A 384 -16.12 35.53 35.81
N LYS A 385 -16.65 34.38 36.22
CA LYS A 385 -17.40 34.23 37.49
C LYS A 385 -16.56 34.74 38.67
N SER A 386 -15.29 34.32 38.75
CA SER A 386 -14.35 34.78 39.77
C SER A 386 -14.06 36.29 39.70
N LYS A 387 -13.96 36.90 38.51
CA LYS A 387 -13.86 38.37 38.38
C LYS A 387 -15.13 39.08 38.86
N HIS A 388 -16.30 38.59 38.45
CA HIS A 388 -17.60 39.15 38.81
C HIS A 388 -17.87 39.06 40.32
N THR A 389 -17.62 37.91 40.96
CA THR A 389 -17.72 37.75 42.42
C THR A 389 -16.79 38.70 43.17
N ARG A 390 -15.54 38.90 42.70
CA ARG A 390 -14.61 39.87 43.31
C ARG A 390 -15.06 41.32 43.16
N LEU A 391 -15.60 41.68 41.99
CA LEU A 391 -16.24 42.99 41.78
C LEU A 391 -17.42 43.20 42.74
N LEU A 392 -18.31 42.21 42.87
CA LEU A 392 -19.46 42.27 43.76
C LEU A 392 -19.07 42.33 45.24
N GLN A 393 -18.03 41.59 45.66
CA GLN A 393 -17.46 41.68 47.02
C GLN A 393 -16.84 43.06 47.27
N THR A 394 -16.10 43.61 46.30
CA THR A 394 -15.51 44.96 46.39
C THR A 394 -16.61 46.02 46.51
N HIS A 395 -17.67 45.92 45.71
CA HIS A 395 -18.87 46.76 45.81
C HIS A 395 -19.51 46.68 47.20
N GLN A 396 -19.74 45.48 47.73
CA GLN A 396 -20.36 45.31 49.04
C GLN A 396 -19.49 45.85 50.18
N MET A 397 -18.17 45.69 50.11
CA MET A 397 -17.24 46.30 51.09
C MET A 397 -17.23 47.83 51.00
N LEU A 398 -17.27 48.41 49.78
CA LEU A 398 -17.37 49.86 49.59
C LEU A 398 -18.70 50.42 50.13
N LEU A 399 -19.82 49.71 49.94
CA LEU A 399 -21.11 50.06 50.53
C LEU A 399 -21.04 50.09 52.07
N CYS A 400 -20.51 49.03 52.69
CA CYS A 400 -20.40 48.96 54.15
C CYS A 400 -19.48 50.05 54.71
N LEU A 401 -18.33 50.33 54.07
CA LEU A 401 -17.41 51.40 54.48
C LEU A 401 -18.04 52.80 54.32
N GLY A 402 -18.82 53.02 53.27
CA GLY A 402 -19.58 54.25 53.06
C GLY A 402 -20.64 54.46 54.15
N GLN A 403 -21.39 53.42 54.49
CA GLN A 403 -22.43 53.48 55.52
C GLN A 403 -21.83 53.67 56.93
N THR A 404 -20.80 52.93 57.32
CA THR A 404 -20.21 53.12 58.67
C THR A 404 -19.62 54.51 58.85
N TRP A 405 -18.99 55.08 57.81
CA TRP A 405 -18.52 56.48 57.84
C TRP A 405 -19.68 57.47 57.95
N CYS A 406 -20.83 57.20 57.32
CA CYS A 406 -22.05 57.99 57.48
C CYS A 406 -22.62 57.91 58.91
N ASP A 407 -22.67 56.71 59.49
CA ASP A 407 -23.17 56.49 60.85
C ASP A 407 -22.26 57.17 61.90
N ASP A 408 -20.93 57.03 61.78
CA ASP A 408 -19.94 57.73 62.60
C ASP A 408 -20.06 59.26 62.46
N ALA A 409 -20.24 59.76 61.23
CA ALA A 409 -20.43 61.19 60.96
C ALA A 409 -21.73 61.74 61.57
N ALA A 410 -22.84 61.00 61.45
CA ALA A 410 -24.12 61.36 62.05
C ALA A 410 -24.04 61.34 63.58
N TYR A 411 -23.37 60.33 64.17
CA TYR A 411 -23.14 60.23 65.60
C TYR A 411 -22.26 61.37 66.12
N LEU A 412 -21.18 61.72 65.41
CA LEU A 412 -20.32 62.85 65.75
C LEU A 412 -21.08 64.18 65.70
N LEU A 413 -21.89 64.41 64.66
CA LEU A 413 -22.71 65.62 64.54
C LEU A 413 -23.78 65.71 65.63
N ALA A 414 -24.44 64.59 65.97
CA ALA A 414 -25.49 64.54 67.00
C ALA A 414 -24.93 64.80 68.42
N ASN A 415 -23.73 64.29 68.73
CA ASN A 415 -23.12 64.45 70.05
C ASN A 415 -22.45 65.82 70.29
N GLN A 416 -22.44 66.72 69.30
CA GLN A 416 -21.99 68.11 69.50
C GLN A 416 -23.04 68.99 70.22
N LEU A 417 -23.39 68.59 71.45
CA LEU A 417 -24.33 69.26 72.36
C LEU A 417 -24.07 70.77 72.45
N VAL A 418 -25.08 71.57 72.10
CA VAL A 418 -24.99 73.02 71.84
C VAL A 418 -24.30 73.80 72.97
N ASP A 419 -24.52 73.42 74.22
CA ASP A 419 -24.05 74.14 75.40
C ASP A 419 -22.52 74.10 75.59
N LYS A 420 -21.82 73.12 75.02
CA LYS A 420 -20.35 73.00 75.12
C LYS A 420 -19.58 73.80 74.07
N PHE A 421 -20.24 74.37 73.07
CA PHE A 421 -19.59 74.94 71.87
C PHE A 421 -19.82 76.45 71.68
N GLN A 422 -20.22 77.16 72.73
CA GLN A 422 -20.33 78.63 72.71
C GLN A 422 -19.00 79.35 72.98
N SER A 423 -17.95 78.63 73.42
CA SER A 423 -16.58 79.14 73.57
C SER A 423 -15.74 78.97 72.31
N LYS A 424 -14.70 79.79 72.15
CA LYS A 424 -13.78 79.75 71.01
C LYS A 424 -12.99 78.43 70.98
N GLU A 425 -12.58 77.98 72.16
CA GLU A 425 -11.79 76.78 72.40
C GLU A 425 -12.61 75.53 72.10
N GLY A 426 -13.89 75.52 72.48
CA GLY A 426 -14.83 74.47 72.12
C GLY A 426 -15.08 74.40 70.61
N ALA A 427 -15.32 75.55 69.97
CA ALA A 427 -15.51 75.60 68.51
C ALA A 427 -14.27 75.09 67.73
N GLN A 428 -13.05 75.38 68.23
CA GLN A 428 -11.81 74.84 67.66
C GLN A 428 -11.62 73.33 67.92
N ALA A 429 -12.08 72.79 69.05
CA ALA A 429 -12.06 71.35 69.30
C ALA A 429 -12.99 70.60 68.32
N ALA A 430 -14.24 71.03 68.21
CA ALA A 430 -15.22 70.44 67.30
C ALA A 430 -14.82 70.51 65.82
N LEU A 431 -14.02 71.50 65.41
CA LEU A 431 -13.45 71.55 64.06
C LEU A 431 -12.40 70.46 63.84
N ARG A 432 -11.46 70.27 64.78
CA ARG A 432 -10.44 69.20 64.70
C ARG A 432 -11.07 67.80 64.67
N ASP A 433 -12.14 67.58 65.44
CA ASP A 433 -12.85 66.30 65.46
C ASP A 433 -13.51 65.99 64.10
N ILE A 434 -14.06 67.01 63.42
CA ILE A 434 -14.60 66.88 62.06
C ILE A 434 -13.46 66.72 61.03
N GLU A 435 -12.35 67.44 61.18
CA GLU A 435 -11.21 67.35 60.26
C GLU A 435 -10.58 65.94 60.32
N LYS A 436 -10.46 65.35 61.52
CA LYS A 436 -10.04 63.95 61.72
C LYS A 436 -11.02 62.93 61.12
N LEU A 437 -12.33 63.18 61.17
CA LEU A 437 -13.36 62.35 60.51
C LEU A 437 -13.24 62.38 58.97
N LEU A 438 -12.83 63.53 58.41
CA LEU A 438 -12.58 63.70 56.97
C LEU A 438 -11.26 63.07 56.52
N GLU A 439 -10.21 63.10 57.36
CA GLU A 439 -8.96 62.34 57.14
C GLU A 439 -9.19 60.82 57.12
N GLY A 440 -10.21 60.33 57.84
CA GLY A 440 -10.63 58.92 57.84
C GLY A 440 -11.55 58.50 56.68
N ALA A 441 -11.89 59.40 55.75
CA ALA A 441 -12.82 59.09 54.66
C ALA A 441 -12.20 58.12 53.62
N PRO A 442 -12.96 57.13 53.09
CA PRO A 442 -12.47 56.22 52.05
C PRO A 442 -11.98 56.96 50.80
N SER A 443 -10.70 56.77 50.44
CA SER A 443 -10.02 57.51 49.37
C SER A 443 -10.68 57.39 47.99
N MET A 444 -11.42 56.31 47.74
CA MET A 444 -12.19 56.09 46.50
C MET A 444 -13.39 57.05 46.33
N LEU A 445 -13.86 57.70 47.41
CA LEU A 445 -14.91 58.72 47.37
C LEU A 445 -14.37 60.12 47.01
N SER A 446 -13.03 60.27 46.95
CA SER A 446 -12.35 61.51 46.59
C SER A 446 -11.68 61.49 45.19
N SER A 447 -11.68 60.33 44.52
CA SER A 447 -11.09 60.14 43.20
C SER A 447 -12.10 59.54 42.23
N GLY A 448 -12.62 60.35 41.30
CA GLY A 448 -13.53 59.88 40.24
C GLY A 448 -12.87 58.84 39.33
N LEU A 449 -13.61 57.80 38.97
CA LEU A 449 -13.18 56.75 38.05
C LEU A 449 -14.36 56.27 37.20
N ASP A 450 -14.54 56.95 36.07
CA ASP A 450 -15.85 57.35 35.52
C ASP A 450 -16.73 56.27 34.86
N ILE A 451 -16.43 54.99 35.08
CA ILE A 451 -17.20 53.86 34.50
C ILE A 451 -17.84 52.98 35.59
N VAL A 452 -17.14 52.74 36.71
CA VAL A 452 -17.73 51.99 37.84
C VAL A 452 -18.56 52.91 38.72
N THR A 453 -18.23 54.21 38.80
CA THR A 453 -18.99 55.18 39.59
C THR A 453 -20.44 55.33 39.12
N ALA A 454 -20.71 55.34 37.80
CA ALA A 454 -22.01 55.71 37.24
C ALA A 454 -23.19 54.82 37.70
N GLU A 455 -23.00 53.50 37.84
CA GLU A 455 -24.04 52.60 38.37
C GLU A 455 -24.18 52.69 39.91
N TYR A 456 -23.14 53.15 40.60
CA TYR A 456 -23.04 53.15 42.06
C TYR A 456 -23.54 54.50 42.63
N GLU A 457 -23.40 55.58 41.86
CA GLU A 457 -23.89 56.94 42.15
C GLU A 457 -25.44 57.01 42.23
N ALA A 458 -26.14 56.01 41.71
CA ALA A 458 -27.59 55.89 41.87
C ALA A 458 -28.04 55.41 43.27
N VAL A 459 -27.14 54.77 44.05
CA VAL A 459 -27.50 54.03 45.27
C VAL A 459 -26.83 54.60 46.53
N ILE A 460 -25.53 54.94 46.45
CA ILE A 460 -24.73 55.40 47.61
C ILE A 460 -25.10 56.85 48.01
N THR A 461 -25.54 57.62 47.04
CA THR A 461 -25.48 59.08 47.03
C THR A 461 -26.44 59.83 47.97
N PRO A 462 -27.73 59.44 48.14
CA PRO A 462 -28.69 60.27 48.88
C PRO A 462 -28.31 60.52 50.34
N HIS A 463 -27.87 59.49 51.05
CA HIS A 463 -27.51 59.61 52.47
C HIS A 463 -26.14 60.28 52.66
N PHE A 464 -25.16 59.89 51.83
CA PHE A 464 -23.82 60.45 51.85
C PHE A 464 -23.80 61.95 51.56
N GLN A 465 -24.50 62.42 50.53
CA GLN A 465 -24.58 63.85 50.20
C GLN A 465 -25.25 64.67 51.31
N VAL A 466 -26.33 64.17 51.93
CA VAL A 466 -27.01 64.85 53.04
C VAL A 466 -26.06 65.02 54.22
N ILE A 467 -25.35 63.96 54.62
CA ILE A 467 -24.39 64.01 55.73
C ILE A 467 -23.19 64.91 55.38
N GLN A 468 -22.66 64.83 54.17
CA GLN A 468 -21.58 65.71 53.69
C GLN A 468 -21.99 67.19 53.73
N GLN A 469 -23.23 67.51 53.34
CA GLN A 469 -23.78 68.87 53.43
C GLN A 469 -23.98 69.31 54.89
N MET A 470 -24.42 68.41 55.78
CA MET A 470 -24.53 68.70 57.22
C MET A 470 -23.15 68.98 57.85
N ILE A 471 -22.11 68.21 57.49
CA ILE A 471 -20.72 68.46 57.89
C ILE A 471 -20.26 69.85 57.42
N GLN A 472 -20.43 70.18 56.14
CA GLN A 472 -20.04 71.48 55.58
C GLN A 472 -20.75 72.65 56.28
N ASN A 473 -22.07 72.54 56.48
CA ASN A 473 -22.87 73.54 57.19
C ASN A 473 -22.39 73.71 58.64
N ARG A 474 -22.05 72.61 59.33
CA ARG A 474 -21.54 72.63 60.70
C ARG A 474 -20.16 73.26 60.79
N GLN A 475 -19.22 72.89 59.90
CA GLN A 475 -17.91 73.54 59.81
C GLN A 475 -18.02 75.04 59.56
N ALA A 476 -18.90 75.48 58.64
CA ALA A 476 -19.11 76.89 58.33
C ALA A 476 -19.67 77.69 59.52
N CYS A 477 -20.45 77.04 60.39
CA CYS A 477 -20.92 77.63 61.65
C CYS A 477 -19.80 77.71 62.71
N LEU A 478 -19.09 76.60 62.94
CA LEU A 478 -18.01 76.53 63.94
C LEU A 478 -16.84 77.47 63.62
N ARG A 479 -16.46 77.61 62.34
CA ARG A 479 -15.43 78.59 61.92
C ARG A 479 -15.83 80.03 62.26
N LYS A 480 -17.11 80.41 62.04
CA LYS A 480 -17.64 81.74 62.43
C LYS A 480 -17.68 81.98 63.94
N LEU A 481 -17.79 80.93 64.76
CA LEU A 481 -17.72 81.02 66.22
C LEU A 481 -16.27 81.14 66.73
N ALA A 482 -15.34 80.37 66.17
CA ALA A 482 -13.93 80.41 66.52
C ALA A 482 -13.24 81.75 66.15
N ASP A 483 -13.72 82.43 65.11
CA ASP A 483 -13.12 83.65 64.54
C ASP A 483 -13.65 84.97 65.16
N LYS A 484 -14.31 84.90 66.33
CA LYS A 484 -14.82 86.08 67.04
C LYS A 484 -13.69 86.95 67.62
N HIS A 485 -13.20 87.90 66.83
CA HIS A 485 -12.25 88.92 67.25
C HIS A 485 -12.94 90.11 67.94
N VAL A 486 -12.47 90.48 69.13
CA VAL A 486 -12.75 91.79 69.75
C VAL A 486 -11.94 92.87 68.99
N ARG A 487 -12.53 94.06 68.79
CA ARG A 487 -11.88 95.22 68.16
C ARG A 487 -12.04 96.47 69.00
N PRO A 488 -11.04 97.37 68.97
CA PRO A 488 -11.32 98.80 68.83
C PRO A 488 -10.56 99.46 67.65
N VAL A 489 -11.29 100.31 66.93
CA VAL A 489 -10.87 101.58 66.27
C VAL A 489 -9.81 101.59 65.11
N GLN A 490 -10.16 102.43 64.13
CA GLN A 490 -9.49 103.04 62.96
C GLN A 490 -7.98 103.47 63.09
N LEU A 491 -7.23 103.85 62.04
CA LEU A 491 -7.50 104.19 60.61
C LEU A 491 -6.21 104.10 59.72
N VAL A 492 -6.34 104.55 58.46
CA VAL A 492 -5.31 104.89 57.44
C VAL A 492 -4.83 103.74 56.51
N ALA A 493 -4.60 104.07 55.24
CA ALA A 493 -4.15 103.21 54.13
C ALA A 493 -2.91 103.82 53.44
N PRO A 494 -2.21 103.12 52.51
CA PRO A 494 -2.66 103.10 51.11
C PRO A 494 -2.45 101.78 50.32
N ARG A 495 -2.87 101.80 49.05
CA ARG A 495 -2.69 100.80 47.95
C ARG A 495 -1.19 100.62 47.57
N PRO A 496 -0.75 99.65 46.71
CA PRO A 496 -1.48 98.71 45.82
C PRO A 496 -0.94 97.24 45.93
N GLU A 497 -0.90 96.27 44.99
CA GLU A 497 -1.33 96.10 43.56
C GLU A 497 -1.44 94.61 43.09
N ASN A 498 -2.21 94.38 42.01
CA ASN A 498 -2.09 93.43 40.87
C ASN A 498 -1.80 91.89 40.95
N THR A 499 -2.21 91.24 39.84
CA THR A 499 -2.22 89.81 39.44
C THR A 499 -1.03 89.50 38.47
N PRO A 500 -0.81 88.31 37.82
CA PRO A 500 -1.70 87.15 37.57
C PRO A 500 -1.09 85.71 37.50
N ARG A 501 -1.98 84.80 37.05
CA ARG A 501 -1.91 83.43 36.44
C ARG A 501 -0.66 83.14 35.53
N SER A 502 -0.36 81.93 34.98
CA SER A 502 -1.22 80.77 34.62
C SER A 502 -0.48 79.47 34.15
N LYS A 503 -1.17 78.30 34.25
CA LYS A 503 -1.17 77.10 33.34
C LYS A 503 0.03 76.12 33.19
N SER A 504 -0.34 74.84 33.05
CA SER A 504 0.40 73.64 32.52
C SER A 504 0.43 73.63 30.96
N PRO A 505 0.82 72.56 30.16
CA PRO A 505 0.90 71.08 30.41
C PRO A 505 2.04 70.29 29.65
N LEU A 506 1.88 68.94 29.51
CA LEU A 506 2.30 68.01 28.39
C LEU A 506 3.43 66.93 28.55
N PHE A 507 2.98 65.67 28.67
CA PHE A 507 3.39 64.40 28.00
C PHE A 507 4.85 63.97 27.68
N SER A 508 5.35 62.99 28.46
CA SER A 508 5.79 61.62 28.04
C SER A 508 7.09 61.43 27.17
N PRO A 509 7.57 60.19 26.85
CA PRO A 509 8.79 59.66 27.51
C PRO A 509 9.83 58.98 26.56
N LYS A 510 10.97 58.44 27.09
CA LYS A 510 11.71 57.30 26.47
C LYS A 510 12.81 56.61 27.33
N HIS A 511 12.88 55.29 27.13
CA HIS A 511 13.97 54.30 27.34
C HIS A 511 14.92 54.30 28.57
N GLY A 512 14.98 53.13 29.21
CA GLY A 512 16.21 52.50 29.72
C GLY A 512 16.32 51.07 29.15
N THR A 513 17.53 50.51 29.01
CA THR A 513 17.79 49.22 28.34
C THR A 513 18.40 48.16 29.26
N ALA A 514 17.92 46.92 29.17
CA ALA A 514 18.59 45.73 29.69
C ALA A 514 18.54 44.60 28.65
N GLN A 515 19.61 43.80 28.54
CA GLN A 515 19.74 42.73 27.55
C GLN A 515 19.15 41.40 28.06
N ALA A 516 18.54 40.62 27.16
CA ALA A 516 18.10 39.26 27.43
C ALA A 516 18.94 38.25 26.60
N HIS A 517 19.48 37.22 27.27
CA HIS A 517 20.20 36.14 26.58
C HIS A 517 19.23 35.26 25.77
N ARG A 518 19.49 35.08 24.48
CA ARG A 518 18.73 34.17 23.61
C ARG A 518 19.13 32.71 23.84
N TYR A 519 18.33 31.98 24.63
CA TYR A 519 18.22 30.52 24.44
C TYR A 519 17.33 30.23 23.22
N LYS A 520 17.70 29.23 22.39
CA LYS A 520 16.97 28.88 21.14
C LYS A 520 15.88 27.84 21.43
N PRO A 521 14.57 28.14 21.27
CA PRO A 521 13.50 27.17 21.56
C PRO A 521 13.36 26.04 20.54
N ALA A 522 13.96 26.18 19.35
CA ALA A 522 13.67 25.34 18.18
C ALA A 522 14.11 23.86 18.31
N TYR A 523 15.21 23.58 19.03
CA TYR A 523 15.69 22.20 19.21
C TYR A 523 14.81 21.40 20.18
N PHE A 524 14.43 22.01 21.31
CA PHE A 524 13.64 21.35 22.35
C PHE A 524 12.26 20.92 21.84
N LYS A 525 11.63 21.76 21.00
CA LYS A 525 10.33 21.46 20.39
C LYS A 525 10.38 20.34 19.33
N ARG A 526 11.57 20.01 18.79
CA ARG A 526 11.74 18.90 17.84
C ARG A 526 11.89 17.56 18.57
N ARG A 527 12.66 17.53 19.66
CA ARG A 527 12.94 16.29 20.42
C ARG A 527 11.70 15.70 21.08
N ILE A 528 10.88 16.51 21.77
CA ILE A 528 9.63 16.07 22.40
C ILE A 528 8.66 15.42 21.38
N VAL A 529 8.64 15.94 20.16
CA VAL A 529 7.75 15.43 19.10
C VAL A 529 8.22 14.08 18.58
N ILE A 530 9.55 13.91 18.43
CA ILE A 530 10.19 12.64 18.04
C ILE A 530 10.01 11.58 19.14
N GLU A 531 10.21 11.95 20.42
CA GLU A 531 9.93 11.11 21.58
C GLU A 531 8.46 10.61 21.55
N ILE A 532 7.49 11.50 21.32
CA ILE A 532 6.07 11.15 21.20
C ILE A 532 5.78 10.20 20.01
N GLU A 533 6.41 10.37 18.84
CA GLU A 533 6.18 9.48 17.70
C GLU A 533 6.72 8.05 17.96
N ASN A 534 7.88 7.90 18.62
CA ASN A 534 8.38 6.58 19.05
C ASN A 534 7.39 5.86 20.00
N PHE A 535 6.85 6.57 21.01
CA PHE A 535 5.84 6.00 21.91
C PHE A 535 4.55 5.56 21.20
N HIS A 536 4.21 6.11 20.02
CA HIS A 536 3.03 5.66 19.27
C HIS A 536 3.28 4.34 18.53
N VAL A 537 4.40 4.22 17.82
CA VAL A 537 4.74 2.97 17.11
C VAL A 537 4.97 1.82 18.12
N MET A 538 5.54 2.13 19.30
CA MET A 538 5.70 1.14 20.37
C MET A 538 4.36 0.64 20.94
N ARG A 539 3.38 1.54 21.14
CA ARG A 539 2.01 1.15 21.56
C ARG A 539 1.29 0.33 20.47
N GLU A 540 1.46 0.69 19.19
CA GLU A 540 0.91 -0.09 18.09
C GLU A 540 1.52 -1.51 18.06
N LEU A 541 2.84 -1.62 18.19
CA LEU A 541 3.54 -2.91 18.26
C LEU A 541 3.03 -3.79 19.39
N ILE A 542 2.87 -3.25 20.61
CA ILE A 542 2.37 -3.96 21.79
C ILE A 542 0.90 -4.36 21.62
N GLU A 543 -0.02 -3.43 21.31
CA GLU A 543 -1.45 -3.75 21.25
C GLU A 543 -1.76 -4.73 20.09
N THR A 544 -1.07 -4.59 18.95
CA THR A 544 -1.21 -5.55 17.84
C THR A 544 -0.49 -6.88 18.10
N GLU A 545 0.45 -6.96 19.05
CA GLU A 545 0.97 -8.24 19.57
C GLU A 545 -0.07 -8.87 20.52
N ARG A 546 -0.66 -8.08 21.42
CA ARG A 546 -1.67 -8.51 22.39
C ARG A 546 -2.88 -9.13 21.70
N ILE A 547 -3.43 -8.45 20.69
CA ILE A 547 -4.51 -8.95 19.83
C ILE A 547 -4.07 -10.23 19.11
N TYR A 548 -2.85 -10.28 18.55
CA TYR A 548 -2.35 -11.46 17.86
C TYR A 548 -2.25 -12.69 18.79
N VAL A 549 -1.76 -12.51 20.03
CA VAL A 549 -1.69 -13.56 21.06
C VAL A 549 -3.08 -14.04 21.47
N GLU A 550 -4.03 -13.13 21.68
CA GLU A 550 -5.45 -13.46 21.96
C GLU A 550 -6.09 -14.27 20.83
N GLU A 551 -5.86 -13.88 19.57
CA GLU A 551 -6.39 -14.56 18.39
C GLU A 551 -5.77 -15.95 18.18
N LEU A 552 -4.46 -16.11 18.43
CA LEU A 552 -3.81 -17.44 18.45
C LEU A 552 -4.41 -18.33 19.54
N LEU A 553 -4.61 -17.80 20.75
CA LEU A 553 -5.18 -18.56 21.86
C LEU A 553 -6.62 -19.01 21.55
N SER A 554 -7.42 -18.14 20.95
CA SER A 554 -8.79 -18.47 20.49
C SER A 554 -8.78 -19.63 19.49
N VAL A 555 -7.84 -19.65 18.53
CA VAL A 555 -7.69 -20.79 17.60
C VAL A 555 -7.29 -22.08 18.33
N LEU A 556 -6.32 -21.98 19.24
CA LEU A 556 -5.74 -23.14 19.92
C LEU A 556 -6.71 -23.80 20.91
N LEU A 557 -7.49 -23.02 21.65
CA LEU A 557 -8.53 -23.54 22.53
C LEU A 557 -9.81 -23.88 21.75
N GLY A 558 -10.32 -22.93 20.97
CA GLY A 558 -11.63 -22.98 20.36
C GLY A 558 -11.77 -23.89 19.13
N TYR A 559 -10.65 -24.28 18.50
CA TYR A 559 -10.67 -25.28 17.42
C TYR A 559 -9.70 -26.43 17.68
N ARG A 560 -8.42 -26.15 18.00
CA ARG A 560 -7.41 -27.24 18.08
C ARG A 560 -7.66 -28.18 19.26
N ALA A 561 -7.98 -27.66 20.45
CA ALA A 561 -8.34 -28.49 21.60
C ALA A 561 -9.73 -29.12 21.45
N GLU A 562 -10.67 -28.42 20.82
CA GLU A 562 -12.02 -28.94 20.52
C GLU A 562 -12.02 -30.19 19.62
N MET A 563 -10.96 -30.48 18.84
CA MET A 563 -10.83 -31.74 18.09
C MET A 563 -10.72 -32.99 18.99
N ASP A 564 -10.22 -32.79 20.20
CA ASP A 564 -10.07 -33.82 21.23
C ASP A 564 -11.26 -33.82 22.22
N ASN A 565 -12.25 -32.93 22.05
CA ASN A 565 -13.47 -32.88 22.86
C ASN A 565 -14.42 -34.06 22.51
N PRO A 566 -14.80 -34.93 23.49
CA PRO A 566 -15.71 -36.04 23.26
C PRO A 566 -17.08 -35.64 22.68
N ALA A 567 -17.61 -34.47 23.07
CA ALA A 567 -18.91 -33.99 22.60
C ALA A 567 -18.93 -33.64 21.10
N LEU A 568 -17.79 -33.23 20.53
CA LEU A 568 -17.65 -32.97 19.10
C LEU A 568 -17.13 -34.18 18.30
N SER A 569 -16.81 -35.29 18.97
CA SER A 569 -16.31 -36.49 18.28
C SER A 569 -17.30 -37.13 17.31
N GLY A 570 -18.59 -36.78 17.36
CA GLY A 570 -19.60 -37.21 16.40
C GLY A 570 -19.63 -36.39 15.10
N VAL A 571 -19.07 -35.18 15.09
CA VAL A 571 -19.08 -34.26 13.93
C VAL A 571 -17.69 -34.03 13.31
N LEU A 572 -16.62 -34.49 13.97
CA LEU A 572 -15.25 -34.38 13.49
C LEU A 572 -14.86 -35.56 12.56
N PRO A 573 -14.49 -35.30 11.29
CA PRO A 573 -13.94 -36.32 10.41
C PRO A 573 -12.66 -36.99 10.98
N PRO A 574 -12.54 -38.33 10.98
CA PRO A 574 -11.34 -39.02 11.47
C PRO A 574 -10.04 -38.63 10.75
N ILE A 575 -10.14 -38.24 9.47
CA ILE A 575 -9.03 -37.73 8.65
C ILE A 575 -8.53 -36.38 9.16
N LEU A 576 -9.42 -35.52 9.69
CA LEU A 576 -9.01 -34.28 10.33
C LEU A 576 -8.35 -34.55 11.70
N ARG A 577 -8.93 -35.43 12.54
CA ARG A 577 -8.33 -35.78 13.84
C ARG A 577 -6.89 -36.27 13.71
N SER A 578 -6.63 -37.19 12.76
CA SER A 578 -5.27 -37.70 12.50
C SER A 578 -4.33 -36.69 11.81
N LYS A 579 -4.84 -35.56 11.33
CA LYS A 579 -4.08 -34.48 10.67
C LYS A 579 -4.15 -33.14 11.41
N ARG A 580 -4.58 -33.10 12.68
CA ARG A 580 -4.63 -31.88 13.53
C ARG A 580 -3.36 -31.04 13.41
N ASP A 581 -2.21 -31.69 13.55
CA ASP A 581 -0.91 -31.00 13.58
C ASP A 581 -0.38 -30.63 12.18
N ILE A 582 -1.05 -31.07 11.10
CA ILE A 582 -0.90 -30.51 9.75
C ILE A 582 -1.83 -29.31 9.56
N LEU A 583 -3.05 -29.33 10.08
CA LEU A 583 -3.99 -28.21 9.98
C LEU A 583 -3.46 -26.95 10.69
N PHE A 584 -3.02 -27.11 11.95
CA PHE A 584 -2.52 -26.01 12.78
C PHE A 584 -1.00 -25.81 12.73
N GLY A 585 -0.25 -26.74 12.14
CA GLY A 585 1.22 -26.70 12.16
C GLY A 585 1.79 -26.58 13.58
N ASN A 586 2.89 -25.85 13.70
CA ASN A 586 3.50 -25.48 14.99
C ASN A 586 2.91 -24.18 15.59
N MET A 587 1.65 -23.83 15.32
CA MET A 587 0.96 -22.71 16.00
C MET A 587 1.04 -22.75 17.54
N PRO A 588 0.99 -23.92 18.24
CA PRO A 588 1.21 -23.96 19.69
C PRO A 588 2.61 -23.52 20.12
N GLU A 589 3.62 -23.80 19.29
CA GLU A 589 5.00 -23.38 19.52
C GLU A 589 5.11 -21.85 19.41
N ILE A 590 4.57 -21.30 18.32
CA ILE A 590 4.52 -19.85 18.05
C ILE A 590 3.82 -19.12 19.20
N TYR A 591 2.62 -19.56 19.60
CA TYR A 591 1.89 -18.97 20.73
C TYR A 591 2.73 -18.94 22.01
N ASN A 592 3.41 -20.05 22.36
CA ASN A 592 4.27 -20.10 23.54
C ASN A 592 5.50 -19.19 23.43
N PHE A 593 6.02 -18.94 22.23
CA PHE A 593 7.09 -17.95 22.02
C PHE A 593 6.61 -16.51 22.21
N HIS A 594 5.37 -16.19 21.85
CA HIS A 594 4.81 -14.83 22.01
C HIS A 594 4.47 -14.42 23.45
N ILE A 595 5.01 -15.14 24.45
CA ILE A 595 5.43 -14.56 25.74
C ILE A 595 6.36 -13.34 25.52
N PHE A 596 7.02 -13.24 24.35
CA PHE A 596 7.67 -12.03 23.82
C PHE A 596 6.85 -10.73 23.99
N LEU A 597 5.51 -10.80 24.06
CA LEU A 597 4.67 -9.67 24.47
C LEU A 597 5.15 -8.99 25.76
N GLN A 598 5.63 -9.76 26.76
CA GLN A 598 6.16 -9.22 28.02
C GLN A 598 7.49 -8.49 27.84
N ASP A 599 8.35 -8.97 26.93
CA ASP A 599 9.60 -8.27 26.56
C ASP A 599 9.27 -6.94 25.86
N LEU A 600 8.24 -6.92 25.00
CA LEU A 600 7.75 -5.72 24.32
C LEU A 600 7.08 -4.74 25.29
N GLU A 601 6.24 -5.21 26.23
CA GLU A 601 5.64 -4.38 27.28
C GLU A 601 6.71 -3.74 28.18
N GLY A 602 7.79 -4.48 28.48
CA GLY A 602 8.97 -3.95 29.19
C GLY A 602 9.70 -2.82 28.46
N CYS A 603 9.59 -2.76 27.12
CA CYS A 603 10.17 -1.69 26.30
C CYS A 603 9.25 -0.46 26.15
N LEU A 604 8.05 -0.43 26.76
CA LEU A 604 7.10 0.68 26.59
C LEU A 604 7.68 2.04 27.01
N GLU A 605 8.46 2.09 28.09
CA GLU A 605 9.07 3.32 28.64
C GLU A 605 10.41 3.69 27.98
N ALA A 606 11.00 2.79 27.19
CA ALA A 606 12.25 2.99 26.45
C ALA A 606 12.20 2.28 25.07
N PRO A 607 11.44 2.82 24.09
CA PRO A 607 11.21 2.17 22.80
C PRO A 607 12.48 1.78 22.03
N GLU A 608 13.58 2.52 22.23
CA GLU A 608 14.89 2.25 21.66
C GLU A 608 15.46 0.87 22.05
N ALA A 609 15.09 0.34 23.23
CA ALA A 609 15.54 -0.97 23.71
C ALA A 609 14.93 -2.14 22.93
N VAL A 610 13.81 -1.95 22.23
CA VAL A 610 13.10 -3.04 21.54
C VAL A 610 13.95 -3.71 20.45
N GLY A 611 14.90 -2.98 19.87
CA GLY A 611 15.90 -3.52 18.94
C GLY A 611 16.74 -4.64 19.57
N ALA A 612 17.10 -4.52 20.84
CA ALA A 612 17.81 -5.57 21.58
C ALA A 612 16.92 -6.80 21.77
N CYS A 613 15.65 -6.63 22.16
CA CYS A 613 14.72 -7.74 22.37
C CYS A 613 14.50 -8.57 21.09
N PHE A 614 14.37 -7.93 19.92
CA PHE A 614 14.33 -8.66 18.63
C PHE A 614 15.65 -9.40 18.33
N LEU A 615 16.80 -8.81 18.66
CA LEU A 615 18.12 -9.43 18.43
C LEU A 615 18.42 -10.60 19.38
N GLU A 616 17.94 -10.55 20.63
CA GLU A 616 18.02 -11.66 21.58
C GLU A 616 17.12 -12.84 21.16
N ARG A 617 15.90 -12.54 20.69
CA ARG A 617 14.91 -13.55 20.27
C ARG A 617 15.04 -14.02 18.82
N LYS A 618 15.97 -13.47 18.02
CA LYS A 618 16.11 -13.70 16.56
C LYS A 618 16.12 -15.17 16.12
N GLU A 619 16.64 -16.06 16.98
CA GLU A 619 16.77 -17.49 16.67
C GLU A 619 15.47 -18.25 16.96
N SER A 620 14.69 -17.80 17.96
CA SER A 620 13.35 -18.34 18.24
C SER A 620 12.38 -18.08 17.08
N PHE A 621 12.44 -16.90 16.47
CA PHE A 621 11.61 -16.56 15.31
C PHE A 621 11.79 -17.51 14.09
N GLN A 622 12.85 -18.32 14.02
CA GLN A 622 13.02 -19.34 12.96
C GLN A 622 11.86 -20.36 12.91
N MET A 623 11.13 -20.55 14.01
CA MET A 623 9.92 -21.37 14.10
C MET A 623 8.85 -21.03 13.05
N TYR A 624 8.82 -19.78 12.56
CA TYR A 624 7.92 -19.34 11.50
C TYR A 624 8.19 -20.00 10.16
N GLU A 625 9.42 -20.48 9.92
CA GLU A 625 9.77 -21.20 8.68
C GLU A 625 8.99 -22.52 8.58
N SER A 626 9.00 -23.32 9.65
CA SER A 626 8.20 -24.54 9.80
C SER A 626 6.71 -24.29 9.58
N TYR A 627 6.18 -23.16 10.07
CA TYR A 627 4.77 -22.80 9.89
C TYR A 627 4.44 -22.52 8.42
N CYS A 628 5.25 -21.71 7.75
CA CYS A 628 5.04 -21.33 6.36
C CYS A 628 5.16 -22.55 5.43
N GLN A 629 6.19 -23.39 5.62
CA GLN A 629 6.37 -24.65 4.89
C GLN A 629 5.22 -25.65 5.12
N ASN A 630 4.48 -25.52 6.23
CA ASN A 630 3.28 -26.30 6.49
C ASN A 630 1.99 -25.64 5.94
N LYS A 631 1.94 -24.31 5.74
CA LYS A 631 0.70 -23.62 5.37
C LYS A 631 0.05 -24.15 4.08
N LEU A 632 0.81 -24.56 3.06
CA LEU A 632 0.25 -25.18 1.85
C LEU A 632 -0.44 -26.53 2.13
N ARG A 633 0.09 -27.33 3.06
CA ARG A 633 -0.50 -28.61 3.48
C ARG A 633 -1.73 -28.39 4.38
N SER A 634 -1.68 -27.38 5.25
CA SER A 634 -2.83 -26.88 6.03
C SER A 634 -3.95 -26.38 5.11
N GLU A 635 -3.61 -25.60 4.08
CA GLU A 635 -4.53 -25.03 3.08
C GLU A 635 -5.22 -26.12 2.24
N ALA A 636 -4.45 -27.05 1.67
CA ALA A 636 -4.99 -28.16 0.89
C ALA A 636 -5.89 -29.09 1.73
N LEU A 637 -5.62 -29.20 3.05
CA LEU A 637 -6.48 -29.92 3.98
C LEU A 637 -7.74 -29.12 4.33
N TRP A 638 -7.63 -27.80 4.54
CA TRP A 638 -8.78 -26.93 4.79
C TRP A 638 -9.78 -26.97 3.62
N ARG A 639 -9.32 -26.83 2.37
CA ARG A 639 -10.15 -26.88 1.15
C ARG A 639 -10.93 -28.19 0.97
N GLN A 640 -10.56 -29.27 1.65
CA GLN A 640 -11.27 -30.56 1.63
C GLN A 640 -12.36 -30.68 2.71
N PHE A 641 -12.36 -29.81 3.72
CA PHE A 641 -13.19 -29.96 4.92
C PHE A 641 -13.74 -28.65 5.51
N SER A 642 -13.59 -27.50 4.84
CA SER A 642 -14.03 -26.17 5.31
C SER A 642 -15.46 -26.16 5.84
N ASP A 643 -16.34 -26.84 5.11
CA ASP A 643 -17.79 -26.82 5.32
C ASP A 643 -18.25 -27.90 6.31
N CYS A 644 -17.33 -28.64 6.95
CA CYS A 644 -17.69 -29.70 7.88
C CYS A 644 -18.26 -29.15 9.20
N GLY A 645 -19.28 -29.83 9.73
CA GLY A 645 -20.05 -29.37 10.90
C GLY A 645 -19.21 -29.10 12.16
N PHE A 646 -18.03 -29.75 12.28
CA PHE A 646 -17.06 -29.45 13.33
C PHE A 646 -16.60 -27.97 13.31
N PHE A 647 -16.17 -27.44 12.17
CA PHE A 647 -15.67 -26.06 12.09
C PHE A 647 -16.78 -25.04 12.25
N LEU A 648 -17.97 -25.32 11.68
CA LEU A 648 -19.14 -24.46 11.82
C LEU A 648 -19.59 -24.32 13.28
N GLU A 649 -19.62 -25.43 14.03
CA GLU A 649 -20.00 -25.37 15.46
C GLU A 649 -18.90 -24.70 16.31
N CYS A 650 -17.62 -24.92 16.02
CA CYS A 650 -16.52 -24.20 16.69
C CYS A 650 -16.57 -22.69 16.40
N GLN A 651 -16.74 -22.27 15.15
CA GLN A 651 -16.85 -20.87 14.76
C GLN A 651 -18.04 -20.18 15.44
N LYS A 652 -19.18 -20.88 15.53
CA LYS A 652 -20.39 -20.42 16.22
C LYS A 652 -20.18 -20.30 17.73
N LYS A 653 -19.52 -21.26 18.40
CA LYS A 653 -19.17 -21.19 19.84
C LYS A 653 -18.29 -19.99 20.20
N LEU A 654 -17.46 -19.53 19.27
CA LEU A 654 -16.50 -18.44 19.45
C LEU A 654 -17.00 -17.08 18.93
N GLU A 655 -18.22 -17.02 18.37
CA GLU A 655 -18.78 -15.85 17.67
C GLU A 655 -17.86 -15.28 16.57
N HIS A 656 -17.02 -16.14 15.97
CA HIS A 656 -16.00 -15.77 15.01
C HIS A 656 -16.61 -15.33 13.66
N LYS A 657 -16.41 -14.05 13.30
CA LYS A 657 -16.93 -13.43 12.06
C LYS A 657 -16.23 -13.89 10.77
N LEU A 658 -15.09 -14.57 10.89
CA LEU A 658 -14.29 -15.07 9.76
C LEU A 658 -14.09 -16.59 9.90
N GLY A 659 -13.85 -17.27 8.78
CA GLY A 659 -13.48 -18.68 8.75
C GLY A 659 -12.11 -18.96 9.39
N LEU A 660 -11.86 -20.21 9.79
CA LEU A 660 -10.62 -20.61 10.46
C LEU A 660 -9.37 -20.35 9.61
N ASP A 661 -9.47 -20.47 8.28
CA ASP A 661 -8.46 -20.08 7.28
C ASP A 661 -7.86 -18.70 7.54
N SER A 662 -8.71 -17.73 7.85
CA SER A 662 -8.33 -16.33 8.05
C SER A 662 -7.54 -16.14 9.33
N TYR A 663 -7.73 -17.00 10.33
CA TYR A 663 -6.89 -17.06 11.53
C TYR A 663 -5.60 -17.87 11.29
N LEU A 664 -5.64 -18.93 10.46
CA LEU A 664 -4.45 -19.69 10.03
C LEU A 664 -3.50 -18.88 9.11
N LEU A 665 -3.90 -17.69 8.66
CA LEU A 665 -3.01 -16.75 7.97
C LEU A 665 -2.28 -15.78 8.92
N LYS A 666 -2.73 -15.65 10.18
CA LYS A 666 -2.23 -14.62 11.11
C LYS A 666 -0.73 -14.68 11.41
N PRO A 667 -0.08 -15.86 11.58
CA PRO A 667 1.37 -15.90 11.76
C PRO A 667 2.14 -15.33 10.55
N ILE A 668 1.72 -15.68 9.33
CA ILE A 668 2.36 -15.16 8.10
C ILE A 668 2.19 -13.63 8.02
N GLN A 669 0.99 -13.13 8.35
CA GLN A 669 0.71 -11.70 8.42
C GLN A 669 1.59 -11.00 9.48
N ARG A 670 1.65 -11.51 10.71
CA ARG A 670 2.42 -10.91 11.81
C ARG A 670 3.91 -10.83 11.47
N LEU A 671 4.50 -11.91 10.96
CA LEU A 671 5.90 -11.96 10.54
C LEU A 671 6.25 -10.83 9.55
N THR A 672 5.38 -10.58 8.56
CA THR A 672 5.61 -9.51 7.57
C THR A 672 5.46 -8.09 8.12
N LYS A 673 4.70 -7.90 9.21
CA LYS A 673 4.45 -6.59 9.82
C LYS A 673 5.59 -6.12 10.73
N TYR A 674 6.33 -7.01 11.40
CA TYR A 674 7.45 -6.61 12.29
C TYR A 674 8.50 -5.72 11.59
N GLN A 675 8.90 -6.03 10.36
CA GLN A 675 9.86 -5.20 9.62
C GLN A 675 9.30 -3.83 9.17
N LEU A 676 7.97 -3.64 9.14
CA LEU A 676 7.39 -2.31 8.94
C LEU A 676 7.44 -1.49 10.24
N LEU A 677 7.05 -2.09 11.36
CA LEU A 677 7.07 -1.46 12.68
C LEU A 677 8.49 -1.05 13.08
N LEU A 678 9.48 -1.91 12.84
CA LEU A 678 10.90 -1.59 13.06
C LEU A 678 11.42 -0.47 12.13
N LYS A 679 11.00 -0.43 10.86
CA LYS A 679 11.34 0.69 9.95
C LYS A 679 10.77 2.03 10.44
N GLU A 680 9.51 2.02 10.87
CA GLU A 680 8.82 3.23 11.33
C GLU A 680 9.36 3.69 12.70
N LEU A 681 9.84 2.78 13.58
CA LEU A 681 10.63 3.13 14.76
C LEU A 681 11.98 3.78 14.40
N ILE A 682 12.78 3.17 13.50
CA ILE A 682 14.10 3.69 13.09
C ILE A 682 14.01 5.13 12.54
N LYS A 683 12.94 5.43 11.79
CA LYS A 683 12.63 6.76 11.23
C LYS A 683 12.53 7.86 12.29
N TYR A 684 12.02 7.55 13.48
CA TYR A 684 11.95 8.46 14.63
C TYR A 684 13.06 8.20 15.67
N SER A 685 13.92 7.19 15.47
CA SER A 685 15.05 6.85 16.34
C SER A 685 16.38 7.28 15.71
N THR A 686 16.45 8.50 15.17
CA THR A 686 17.69 9.09 14.65
C THR A 686 18.43 9.87 15.75
N ASP A 687 19.74 9.66 15.84
CA ASP A 687 20.66 10.25 16.83
C ASP A 687 20.40 9.86 18.32
N CYS A 688 19.92 8.63 18.60
CA CYS A 688 19.81 8.08 19.96
C CYS A 688 20.70 6.84 20.18
N GLU A 689 20.87 6.43 21.45
CA GLU A 689 21.35 5.08 21.76
C GLU A 689 20.24 4.08 21.37
N GLY A 690 20.58 2.85 20.95
CA GLY A 690 19.62 1.87 20.44
C GLY A 690 19.34 1.90 18.92
N THR A 691 19.73 2.95 18.18
CA THR A 691 19.52 3.02 16.71
C THR A 691 20.23 1.88 15.96
N SER A 692 21.41 1.46 16.44
CA SER A 692 22.19 0.38 15.83
C SER A 692 21.51 -0.98 16.03
N GLU A 693 20.98 -1.19 17.23
CA GLU A 693 20.24 -2.38 17.67
C GLU A 693 18.93 -2.50 16.90
N LEU A 694 18.19 -1.39 16.73
CA LEU A 694 17.00 -1.31 15.87
C LEU A 694 17.31 -1.64 14.40
N GLN A 695 18.39 -1.10 13.83
CA GLN A 695 18.82 -1.43 12.46
C GLN A 695 19.22 -2.91 12.33
N GLY A 696 19.89 -3.47 13.35
CA GLY A 696 20.22 -4.89 13.41
C GLY A 696 18.98 -5.79 13.50
N ALA A 697 18.00 -5.41 14.31
CA ALA A 697 16.70 -6.09 14.40
C ALA A 697 15.94 -6.06 13.07
N LEU A 698 15.91 -4.91 12.40
CA LEU A 698 15.29 -4.79 11.07
C LEU A 698 15.98 -5.71 10.05
N ALA A 699 17.32 -5.72 10.03
CA ALA A 699 18.08 -6.61 9.15
C ALA A 699 17.76 -8.09 9.45
N ALA A 700 17.74 -8.50 10.72
CA ALA A 700 17.41 -9.86 11.14
C ALA A 700 15.99 -10.28 10.72
N MET A 701 14.99 -9.41 10.83
CA MET A 701 13.61 -9.71 10.41
C MET A 701 13.45 -9.74 8.88
N LEU A 702 14.22 -8.94 8.13
CA LEU A 702 14.26 -9.02 6.66
C LEU A 702 14.98 -10.27 6.17
N ASP A 703 16.10 -10.65 6.79
CA ASP A 703 16.83 -11.89 6.51
C ASP A 703 15.99 -13.13 6.85
N LEU A 704 15.22 -13.10 7.94
CA LEU A 704 14.26 -14.15 8.27
C LEU A 704 13.14 -14.26 7.23
N LEU A 705 12.50 -13.15 6.86
CA LEU A 705 11.47 -13.15 5.81
C LEU A 705 12.00 -13.69 4.48
N LYS A 706 13.27 -13.40 4.15
CA LYS A 706 13.96 -13.99 3.01
C LYS A 706 14.21 -15.49 3.18
N SER A 707 14.74 -15.95 4.33
CA SER A 707 14.96 -17.38 4.63
C SER A 707 13.66 -18.16 4.47
N VAL A 708 12.57 -17.65 5.05
CA VAL A 708 11.23 -18.25 4.95
C VAL A 708 10.79 -18.31 3.49
N ASN A 709 10.88 -17.23 2.72
CA ASN A 709 10.53 -17.21 1.29
C ASN A 709 11.38 -18.19 0.45
N ASP A 710 12.70 -18.22 0.67
CA ASP A 710 13.60 -19.09 -0.08
C ASP A 710 13.39 -20.57 0.29
N SER A 711 13.02 -20.87 1.54
CA SER A 711 12.64 -22.23 1.98
C SER A 711 11.28 -22.70 1.42
N MET A 712 10.35 -21.79 1.12
CA MET A 712 9.12 -22.11 0.38
C MET A 712 9.40 -22.60 -1.04
N HIS A 713 10.56 -22.28 -1.62
CA HIS A 713 11.02 -22.88 -2.88
C HIS A 713 11.74 -24.22 -2.68
N GLN A 714 12.35 -24.47 -1.50
CA GLN A 714 12.95 -25.77 -1.17
C GLN A 714 11.92 -26.90 -1.10
N ILE A 715 10.74 -26.68 -0.52
CA ILE A 715 9.69 -27.71 -0.42
C ILE A 715 9.14 -28.15 -1.78
N ALA A 716 9.44 -27.41 -2.85
CA ALA A 716 9.10 -27.75 -4.23
C ALA A 716 10.23 -28.50 -4.98
N ILE A 717 11.35 -28.82 -4.33
CA ILE A 717 12.45 -29.62 -4.90
C ILE A 717 12.06 -31.10 -4.92
N THR A 718 12.14 -31.73 -6.10
CA THR A 718 11.76 -33.14 -6.32
C THR A 718 12.92 -33.99 -6.82
N GLY A 719 13.03 -35.21 -6.33
CA GLY A 719 14.02 -36.21 -6.77
C GLY A 719 15.44 -35.98 -6.26
N TYR A 720 15.62 -35.34 -5.09
CA TYR A 720 16.88 -35.35 -4.35
C TYR A 720 16.95 -36.61 -3.46
N GLU A 721 18.07 -37.33 -3.51
CA GLU A 721 18.29 -38.57 -2.75
C GLU A 721 19.08 -38.27 -1.46
N GLY A 722 18.35 -37.89 -0.41
CA GLY A 722 18.87 -37.56 0.92
C GLY A 722 17.94 -36.59 1.65
N ASP A 723 18.27 -36.23 2.88
CA ASP A 723 17.60 -35.10 3.55
C ASP A 723 18.19 -33.77 3.06
N ILE A 724 17.31 -32.85 2.66
CA ILE A 724 17.69 -31.50 2.24
C ILE A 724 18.07 -30.64 3.47
N CYS A 725 17.49 -30.94 4.64
CA CYS A 725 17.75 -30.19 5.88
C CYS A 725 19.20 -30.35 6.36
N GLU A 726 19.85 -31.49 6.05
CA GLU A 726 21.28 -31.68 6.31
C GLU A 726 22.18 -30.69 5.56
N LEU A 727 21.71 -30.02 4.51
CA LEU A 727 22.51 -29.04 3.76
C LEU A 727 22.70 -27.71 4.51
N GLY A 728 21.99 -27.50 5.62
CA GLY A 728 21.88 -26.22 6.33
C GLY A 728 20.75 -25.37 5.75
N ARG A 729 20.75 -24.07 6.06
CA ARG A 729 19.74 -23.13 5.54
C ARG A 729 19.98 -22.77 4.08
N VAL A 730 18.89 -22.42 3.37
CA VAL A 730 18.96 -21.75 2.06
C VAL A 730 19.40 -20.30 2.30
N LEU A 731 20.42 -19.87 1.56
CA LEU A 731 21.01 -18.54 1.65
C LEU A 731 20.59 -17.66 0.46
N MET A 732 20.44 -18.28 -0.72
CA MET A 732 19.91 -17.67 -1.95
C MET A 732 19.28 -18.74 -2.85
N GLN A 733 18.23 -18.38 -3.58
CA GLN A 733 17.80 -19.10 -4.78
C GLN A 733 17.69 -18.18 -6.01
N GLY A 734 17.50 -18.76 -7.20
CA GLY A 734 17.32 -18.00 -8.43
C GLY A 734 17.47 -18.82 -9.72
N SER A 735 16.91 -18.29 -10.81
CA SER A 735 16.98 -18.90 -12.15
C SER A 735 18.14 -18.32 -12.98
N PHE A 736 18.93 -19.20 -13.60
CA PHE A 736 20.16 -18.87 -14.33
C PHE A 736 20.30 -19.62 -15.65
N SER A 737 20.95 -18.97 -16.61
CA SER A 737 21.47 -19.62 -17.81
C SER A 737 22.86 -20.19 -17.51
N VAL A 738 23.01 -21.52 -17.59
CA VAL A 738 24.23 -22.23 -17.18
C VAL A 738 24.82 -23.05 -18.34
N TRP A 739 26.12 -22.90 -18.58
CA TRP A 739 26.92 -23.78 -19.44
C TRP A 739 27.84 -24.63 -18.58
N ILE A 740 28.11 -25.88 -18.98
CA ILE A 740 28.95 -26.82 -18.22
C ILE A 740 30.15 -27.23 -19.09
N SER A 741 31.34 -27.23 -18.52
CA SER A 741 32.59 -27.69 -19.14
C SER A 741 33.34 -28.64 -18.22
N HIS A 742 33.63 -29.85 -18.69
CA HIS A 742 34.40 -30.87 -17.96
C HIS A 742 35.81 -31.00 -18.53
N LYS A 743 36.82 -31.23 -17.67
CA LYS A 743 38.23 -31.04 -18.00
C LYS A 743 39.08 -32.32 -18.07
N LYS A 744 38.57 -33.39 -18.70
CA LYS A 744 39.33 -34.60 -19.12
C LYS A 744 38.59 -35.37 -20.24
N GLY A 745 39.35 -35.94 -21.18
CA GLY A 745 38.83 -36.86 -22.21
C GLY A 745 39.22 -36.49 -23.65
N PRO A 746 40.24 -37.14 -24.26
CA PRO A 746 40.69 -36.86 -25.64
C PRO A 746 39.84 -37.54 -26.73
N THR A 747 38.63 -38.02 -26.41
CA THR A 747 37.82 -38.87 -27.31
C THR A 747 36.36 -38.42 -27.39
N ARG A 748 35.83 -38.43 -28.61
CA ARG A 748 34.44 -38.15 -29.04
C ARG A 748 34.07 -36.68 -29.20
N MET A 749 34.50 -36.16 -30.35
CA MET A 749 33.81 -35.15 -31.15
C MET A 749 32.37 -35.59 -31.49
N LYS A 750 31.43 -35.50 -30.53
CA LYS A 750 30.00 -35.82 -30.77
C LYS A 750 29.03 -35.17 -29.77
N GLU A 751 29.14 -33.86 -29.53
CA GLU A 751 28.20 -33.15 -28.65
C GLU A 751 27.97 -31.67 -29.07
N MET A 752 27.32 -31.47 -30.21
CA MET A 752 27.01 -30.13 -30.77
C MET A 752 26.03 -29.30 -29.91
N ALA A 753 25.45 -29.89 -28.86
CA ALA A 753 24.53 -29.21 -27.95
C ALA A 753 25.19 -28.17 -27.02
N ARG A 754 26.53 -28.19 -26.86
CA ARG A 754 27.26 -27.46 -25.81
C ARG A 754 27.20 -25.92 -25.88
N PHE A 755 26.65 -25.33 -26.94
CA PHE A 755 26.54 -23.86 -27.06
C PHE A 755 25.24 -23.28 -26.46
N LYS A 756 24.16 -24.06 -26.38
CA LYS A 756 22.88 -23.56 -25.82
C LYS A 756 22.92 -23.62 -24.28
N PRO A 757 22.74 -22.50 -23.56
CA PRO A 757 22.68 -22.53 -22.10
C PRO A 757 21.54 -23.43 -21.62
N MET A 758 21.81 -24.19 -20.57
CA MET A 758 20.79 -24.90 -19.84
C MET A 758 20.16 -23.95 -18.82
N GLN A 759 18.83 -23.80 -18.84
CA GLN A 759 18.14 -23.18 -17.71
C GLN A 759 18.28 -24.06 -16.47
N ARG A 760 18.71 -23.46 -15.37
CA ARG A 760 18.80 -24.07 -14.05
C ARG A 760 18.30 -23.11 -13.00
N HIS A 761 17.56 -23.64 -12.04
CA HIS A 761 17.30 -22.95 -10.80
C HIS A 761 18.34 -23.43 -9.79
N LEU A 762 19.07 -22.51 -9.17
CA LEU A 762 20.15 -22.79 -8.22
C LEU A 762 19.66 -22.51 -6.81
N PHE A 763 19.97 -23.40 -5.87
CA PHE A 763 19.73 -23.21 -4.44
C PHE A 763 21.07 -23.27 -3.70
N LEU A 764 21.51 -22.13 -3.17
CA LEU A 764 22.74 -22.02 -2.39
C LEU A 764 22.43 -22.28 -0.91
N TYR A 765 23.01 -23.34 -0.37
CA TYR A 765 22.95 -23.72 1.03
C TYR A 765 24.26 -23.43 1.76
N GLU A 766 24.23 -23.41 3.09
CA GLU A 766 25.43 -23.26 3.93
C GLU A 766 26.49 -24.35 3.65
N ARG A 767 26.09 -25.57 3.26
CA ARG A 767 27.00 -26.71 3.01
C ARG A 767 27.07 -27.18 1.56
N ALA A 768 26.13 -26.78 0.68
CA ALA A 768 26.05 -27.25 -0.71
C ALA A 768 25.47 -26.20 -1.68
N LEU A 769 25.60 -26.44 -2.98
CA LEU A 769 24.87 -25.74 -4.03
C LEU A 769 24.11 -26.78 -4.86
N LEU A 770 22.78 -26.75 -4.80
CA LEU A 770 21.93 -27.61 -5.64
C LEU A 770 21.64 -26.92 -6.97
N LEU A 771 21.71 -27.70 -8.04
CA LEU A 771 21.27 -27.31 -9.39
C LEU A 771 20.02 -28.12 -9.72
N CYS A 772 18.91 -27.43 -9.98
CA CYS A 772 17.62 -28.01 -10.30
C CYS A 772 17.14 -27.55 -11.69
N LYS A 773 16.23 -28.30 -12.32
CA LYS A 773 15.46 -27.86 -13.50
C LYS A 773 14.04 -27.53 -13.05
N ARG A 774 13.64 -26.25 -13.15
CA ARG A 774 12.24 -25.83 -12.98
C ARG A 774 11.32 -26.59 -13.95
N ARG A 775 10.12 -26.91 -13.47
CA ARG A 775 9.00 -27.49 -14.20
C ARG A 775 7.81 -26.55 -14.08
N GLU A 776 6.96 -26.55 -15.10
CA GLU A 776 5.56 -26.15 -14.98
C GLU A 776 4.73 -27.43 -15.08
N GLU A 777 3.99 -27.77 -14.03
CA GLU A 777 3.12 -28.96 -14.03
C GLU A 777 1.81 -28.62 -14.75
N HIS A 778 1.56 -29.34 -15.84
CA HIS A 778 0.35 -29.20 -16.65
C HIS A 778 -0.74 -30.13 -16.06
N GLY A 779 -1.25 -29.74 -14.87
CA GLY A 779 -2.27 -30.46 -14.13
C GLY A 779 -3.57 -29.67 -14.03
N ASP A 780 -4.69 -30.38 -13.97
CA ASP A 780 -6.05 -29.84 -14.02
C ASP A 780 -6.51 -29.29 -12.64
N GLY A 781 -5.68 -28.45 -12.02
CA GLY A 781 -5.82 -28.05 -10.61
C GLY A 781 -5.28 -26.64 -10.30
N CYS A 782 -5.86 -26.00 -9.29
CA CYS A 782 -5.74 -24.56 -9.05
C CYS A 782 -4.36 -24.06 -8.57
N ASP A 783 -3.52 -24.91 -7.98
CA ASP A 783 -2.22 -24.49 -7.41
C ASP A 783 -1.07 -24.52 -8.45
N LYS A 784 -0.93 -23.43 -9.22
CA LYS A 784 0.16 -23.15 -10.20
C LYS A 784 1.59 -23.06 -9.60
N THR A 785 1.94 -23.87 -8.60
CA THR A 785 3.24 -23.77 -7.91
C THR A 785 4.38 -24.39 -8.75
N PRO A 786 5.51 -23.68 -8.97
CA PRO A 786 6.59 -24.19 -9.82
C PRO A 786 7.45 -25.23 -9.08
N SER A 787 7.49 -26.46 -9.59
CA SER A 787 8.31 -27.54 -9.01
C SER A 787 9.72 -27.61 -9.61
N TYR A 788 10.69 -28.13 -8.85
CA TYR A 788 12.12 -28.07 -9.15
C TYR A 788 12.76 -29.47 -9.16
N SER A 789 12.83 -30.13 -10.31
CA SER A 789 13.50 -31.43 -10.41
C SER A 789 15.01 -31.30 -10.17
N PHE A 790 15.53 -31.92 -9.12
CA PHE A 790 16.96 -32.01 -8.79
C PHE A 790 17.79 -32.51 -9.99
N LYS A 791 19.01 -31.98 -10.17
CA LYS A 791 19.94 -32.41 -11.23
C LYS A 791 21.38 -32.62 -10.76
N HIS A 792 21.89 -31.83 -9.82
CA HIS A 792 23.26 -31.98 -9.32
C HIS A 792 23.46 -31.28 -7.96
N CYS A 793 24.40 -31.76 -7.14
CA CYS A 793 24.74 -31.21 -5.82
C CYS A 793 26.25 -31.00 -5.70
N LEU A 794 26.69 -29.76 -5.55
CA LEU A 794 28.10 -29.39 -5.35
C LEU A 794 28.34 -29.13 -3.86
N LYS A 795 29.17 -29.95 -3.19
CA LYS A 795 29.52 -29.71 -1.78
C LYS A 795 30.42 -28.49 -1.67
N MET A 796 30.06 -27.49 -0.85
CA MET A 796 30.76 -26.20 -0.81
C MET A 796 32.24 -26.32 -0.43
N THR A 797 32.63 -27.40 0.26
CA THR A 797 34.03 -27.75 0.60
C THR A 797 34.95 -28.00 -0.59
N ALA A 798 34.41 -28.24 -1.79
CA ALA A 798 35.17 -28.44 -3.03
C ALA A 798 34.74 -27.47 -4.16
N VAL A 799 33.96 -26.44 -3.83
CA VAL A 799 33.55 -25.36 -4.73
C VAL A 799 34.60 -24.22 -4.70
N GLY A 800 34.81 -23.60 -5.86
CA GLY A 800 35.45 -22.30 -5.99
C GLY A 800 34.76 -21.46 -7.06
N ILE A 801 35.18 -20.20 -7.21
CA ILE A 801 34.53 -19.22 -8.09
C ILE A 801 35.52 -18.48 -8.99
N THR A 802 35.02 -17.91 -10.09
CA THR A 802 35.71 -16.89 -10.90
C THR A 802 34.73 -15.74 -11.14
N GLU A 803 35.04 -14.55 -10.63
CA GLU A 803 34.13 -13.40 -10.73
C GLU A 803 33.92 -12.88 -12.16
N ASN A 804 34.98 -12.91 -12.99
CA ASN A 804 34.98 -12.24 -14.29
C ASN A 804 35.18 -13.23 -15.44
N VAL A 805 34.17 -13.32 -16.31
CA VAL A 805 34.19 -14.08 -17.57
C VAL A 805 34.29 -13.08 -18.73
N LYS A 806 35.18 -13.34 -19.69
CA LYS A 806 35.35 -12.45 -20.85
C LYS A 806 34.09 -12.44 -21.73
N GLY A 807 33.66 -11.24 -22.13
CA GLY A 807 32.56 -11.03 -23.09
C GLY A 807 31.17 -10.82 -22.48
N ASP A 808 30.95 -10.98 -21.18
CA ASP A 808 29.68 -10.64 -20.53
C ASP A 808 29.89 -10.30 -19.04
N VAL A 809 29.59 -9.06 -18.65
CA VAL A 809 29.70 -8.59 -17.26
C VAL A 809 28.76 -9.31 -16.30
N LYS A 810 27.67 -9.91 -16.77
CA LYS A 810 26.70 -10.67 -15.97
C LYS A 810 27.09 -12.15 -15.77
N LYS A 811 28.20 -12.60 -16.37
CA LYS A 811 28.72 -13.96 -16.20
C LYS A 811 29.77 -14.07 -15.10
N PHE A 812 29.72 -15.19 -14.39
CA PHE A 812 30.75 -15.66 -13.45
C PHE A 812 30.92 -17.18 -13.62
N GLU A 813 31.98 -17.76 -13.07
CA GLU A 813 32.16 -19.21 -13.01
C GLU A 813 31.97 -19.71 -11.59
N ILE A 814 31.35 -20.88 -11.45
CA ILE A 814 31.44 -21.74 -10.27
C ILE A 814 32.18 -22.99 -10.75
N TRP A 815 33.25 -23.40 -10.07
CA TRP A 815 34.05 -24.57 -10.44
C TRP A 815 34.17 -25.54 -9.28
N TYR A 816 34.29 -26.83 -9.61
CA TYR A 816 34.28 -27.93 -8.64
C TYR A 816 35.49 -28.85 -8.86
N SER A 817 35.90 -29.57 -7.82
CA SER A 817 37.05 -30.50 -7.84
C SER A 817 38.27 -29.93 -8.58
N GLY A 818 38.75 -28.75 -8.17
CA GLY A 818 39.94 -28.14 -8.78
C GLY A 818 39.80 -27.73 -10.25
N ARG A 819 38.57 -27.42 -10.71
CA ARG A 819 38.21 -27.16 -12.13
C ARG A 819 38.21 -28.42 -13.02
N GLU A 820 37.94 -29.59 -12.45
CA GLU A 820 37.51 -30.74 -13.26
C GLU A 820 36.12 -30.52 -13.86
N GLU A 821 35.28 -29.75 -13.17
CA GLU A 821 33.99 -29.26 -13.66
C GLU A 821 33.91 -27.74 -13.51
N VAL A 822 33.40 -27.04 -14.53
CA VAL A 822 33.23 -25.59 -14.54
C VAL A 822 31.84 -25.24 -15.07
N TYR A 823 31.07 -24.57 -14.24
CA TYR A 823 29.74 -24.04 -14.53
C TYR A 823 29.87 -22.54 -14.80
N VAL A 824 29.69 -22.12 -16.05
CA VAL A 824 29.57 -20.69 -16.38
C VAL A 824 28.13 -20.29 -16.14
N VAL A 825 27.91 -19.35 -15.22
CA VAL A 825 26.59 -18.91 -14.76
C VAL A 825 26.36 -17.48 -15.22
N GLN A 826 25.28 -17.24 -15.97
CA GLN A 826 24.84 -15.89 -16.36
C GLN A 826 23.63 -15.48 -15.52
N ALA A 827 23.80 -14.40 -14.75
CA ALA A 827 22.73 -13.79 -13.97
C ALA A 827 21.79 -12.93 -14.85
N PRO A 828 20.53 -12.72 -14.45
CA PRO A 828 19.61 -11.82 -15.16
C PRO A 828 20.15 -10.37 -15.19
N THR A 829 20.70 -9.89 -14.08
CA THR A 829 21.30 -8.54 -13.93
C THR A 829 22.69 -8.62 -13.29
N VAL A 830 23.43 -7.50 -13.24
CA VAL A 830 24.77 -7.45 -12.62
C VAL A 830 24.66 -7.54 -11.09
N GLU A 831 23.62 -6.92 -10.52
CA GLU A 831 23.36 -6.85 -9.09
C GLU A 831 23.11 -8.25 -8.51
N VAL A 832 22.33 -9.07 -9.22
CA VAL A 832 22.11 -10.48 -8.86
C VAL A 832 23.41 -11.28 -8.90
N LYS A 833 24.28 -11.08 -9.91
CA LYS A 833 25.62 -11.68 -9.93
C LYS A 833 26.45 -11.24 -8.72
N MET A 834 26.46 -9.96 -8.38
CA MET A 834 27.27 -9.44 -7.26
C MET A 834 26.78 -9.97 -5.90
N ALA A 835 25.46 -10.06 -5.70
CA ALA A 835 24.89 -10.68 -4.51
C ALA A 835 25.32 -12.16 -4.37
N TRP A 836 25.19 -12.94 -5.45
CA TRP A 836 25.61 -14.36 -5.47
C TRP A 836 27.11 -14.54 -5.23
N LEU A 837 27.96 -13.69 -5.84
CA LEU A 837 29.40 -13.74 -5.61
C LEU A 837 29.77 -13.38 -4.17
N ASN A 838 29.11 -12.39 -3.57
CA ASN A 838 29.36 -11.99 -2.18
C ASN A 838 28.97 -13.09 -1.19
N GLU A 839 27.86 -13.80 -1.43
CA GLU A 839 27.44 -14.90 -0.56
C GLU A 839 28.32 -16.15 -0.72
N LEU A 840 28.69 -16.51 -1.96
CA LEU A 840 29.68 -17.56 -2.21
C LEU A 840 31.04 -17.24 -1.57
N ARG A 841 31.49 -15.98 -1.62
CA ARG A 841 32.68 -15.50 -0.88
C ARG A 841 32.53 -15.68 0.63
N ARG A 842 31.37 -15.35 1.20
CA ARG A 842 31.09 -15.46 2.65
C ARG A 842 31.26 -16.89 3.14
N ILE A 843 30.65 -17.85 2.44
CA ILE A 843 30.75 -19.29 2.75
C ILE A 843 32.20 -19.76 2.65
N LEU A 844 32.87 -19.52 1.52
CA LEU A 844 34.25 -19.98 1.28
C LEU A 844 35.25 -19.36 2.27
N THR A 845 35.07 -18.10 2.65
CA THR A 845 35.90 -17.41 3.65
C THR A 845 35.71 -18.02 5.04
N ASN A 846 34.47 -18.33 5.43
CA ASN A 846 34.18 -18.95 6.72
C ASN A 846 34.74 -20.38 6.80
N GLN A 847 34.66 -21.17 5.71
CA GLN A 847 35.30 -22.48 5.65
C GLN A 847 36.84 -22.38 5.77
N GLN A 848 37.47 -21.39 5.13
CA GLN A 848 38.91 -21.14 5.30
C GLN A 848 39.29 -20.74 6.74
N LYS A 849 38.43 -19.99 7.46
CA LYS A 849 38.64 -19.70 8.88
C LYS A 849 38.58 -20.98 9.73
N MET A 850 37.56 -21.82 9.55
CA MET A 850 37.42 -23.08 10.28
C MET A 850 38.61 -24.02 10.02
N LEU A 851 39.06 -24.17 8.77
CA LEU A 851 40.22 -24.98 8.38
C LEU A 851 41.57 -24.44 8.88
N ARG A 852 41.63 -23.16 9.30
CA ARG A 852 42.80 -22.59 9.99
C ARG A 852 42.71 -22.75 11.51
N GLY A 853 41.52 -22.62 12.10
CA GLY A 853 41.28 -22.89 13.52
C GLY A 853 41.64 -24.34 13.89
N LEU A 854 41.17 -25.31 13.09
CA LEU A 854 41.50 -26.75 13.20
C LEU A 854 42.97 -27.10 12.85
N ARG A 855 43.84 -26.10 12.71
CA ARG A 855 45.31 -26.25 12.58
C ARG A 855 46.09 -25.41 13.60
N ALA A 856 45.38 -24.69 14.48
CA ALA A 856 45.93 -23.91 15.59
C ALA A 856 45.59 -24.54 16.96
N THR A 857 44.74 -25.58 16.95
CA THR A 857 44.51 -26.57 18.01
C THR A 857 45.20 -27.87 17.64
#